data_AF-A0A2V8BI72-F1
#
_entry.id   AF-A0A2V8BI72-F1
#
_cell.length_a   1.000
_cell.length_b   1.000
_cell.length_c   1.000
_cell.angle_alpha   90.00
_cell.angle_beta   90.00
_cell.angle_gamma   90.00
#
_symmetry.space_group_name_H-M   'P 1'
#
loop_
_entity.id
_entity.type
_entity.pdbx_description
1 polymer ?
#
loop_
_entity_poly.entity_id
_entity_poly.type
_entity_poly.pdbx_seq_one_letter_code
_entity_poly.pdbx_strand_id
1 'polypeptide(L)'
;MAQLTAAAPIRGAVQPSQPDASITLTLRLGDGRRQFRPGEIIPIELEFSSLTPKRFSVDGATYDRSGRLTIDEFVIDRIDDVSDQMLDYFGSIGGYVGGGIRGMGVLGEKPFTVQLELNEWFTFDKPGIYTLAVKSRRVTDESVTPHAVIPIESNTMSFEILPRSATWEAAELETARRIVDAKQPPLGARAGCRMMRFLGTEDAAMEMIRRYGADTDQGCDFDYMAGLFNASNRAAVVRAMEGGLRAADQPVTGSYLRTLSTLSVYLQHPEFRPAQTRETKGRLVAGGELSKRSDLIEAVMSEYGDILTAVLSNKTDRARAITLAEAQTLVQRQPSARSAASRDQLAAAFLDLPVERQANLLEYQWRTVAGPAMLPALRRLVDAPPTNAPSLPDLALRRLAQLAPDEARPRILREIQNPRRGATLKTLGSLSDAELPDLDDALAANFEASNSEIHAALVQRYATRKLAQRILASADDKIGRMACSQQTLIVAYFLRIDEATGSSLLDRAMTSRATGCWRFLNQIADVRMTPVVEMRAIADLDNPDPDVVIAAVQTLGRHGSPAALEPLRTAFQGWHATWAGRAAELAYSHVVERPNARQAMVEDAFRQAIGTGQGWLTRASELLELQSLCVTDNCRTQTGYMIHENDTRIMLWSINEPDESQIELAQYRFTSIAALKEKVARYPQGTAFILQRSANEASDFTATMSELMAFAASRGLSIKER
;
A
#
# COMPACT_ATOMS: atom_id res chain seq x y z
N MET A 1 -63.04 -27.67 12.86
CA MET A 1 -62.19 -27.35 14.03
C MET A 1 -60.75 -27.52 13.56
N ALA A 2 -60.13 -26.48 13.01
CA ALA A 2 -59.40 -25.41 13.73
C ALA A 2 -58.05 -25.93 14.27
N GLN A 3 -56.88 -25.33 13.99
CA GLN A 3 -56.54 -24.12 13.24
C GLN A 3 -55.03 -24.19 12.95
N LEU A 4 -54.65 -24.01 11.67
CA LEU A 4 -53.29 -23.66 11.25
C LEU A 4 -53.09 -22.16 11.49
N THR A 5 -52.11 -21.77 12.31
CA THR A 5 -51.67 -20.38 12.44
C THR A 5 -50.52 -20.12 11.47
N ALA A 6 -50.81 -19.22 10.53
CA ALA A 6 -49.92 -18.76 9.48
C ALA A 6 -48.79 -17.89 10.05
N ALA A 7 -47.57 -18.15 9.57
CA ALA A 7 -46.45 -17.23 9.69
C ALA A 7 -46.72 -15.98 8.84
N ALA A 8 -46.53 -14.79 9.43
CA ALA A 8 -46.70 -13.51 8.77
C ALA A 8 -45.62 -13.32 7.67
N PRO A 9 -45.97 -12.72 6.52
CA PRO A 9 -44.99 -12.43 5.47
C PRO A 9 -44.15 -11.23 5.87
N ILE A 10 -42.82 -11.39 5.79
CA ILE A 10 -41.84 -10.31 5.85
C ILE A 10 -42.10 -9.41 4.62
N ARG A 11 -42.83 -8.32 4.81
CA ARG A 11 -42.93 -7.21 3.86
C ARG A 11 -41.71 -6.31 4.06
N GLY A 12 -40.92 -6.17 3.01
CA GLY A 12 -39.81 -5.21 2.97
C GLY A 12 -38.92 -5.39 1.75
N ALA A 13 -39.49 -5.64 0.57
CA ALA A 13 -38.74 -5.41 -0.66
C ALA A 13 -38.52 -3.89 -0.76
N VAL A 14 -37.28 -3.45 -0.56
CA VAL A 14 -36.87 -2.07 -0.82
C VAL A 14 -37.09 -1.84 -2.31
N GLN A 15 -38.15 -1.08 -2.65
CA GLN A 15 -38.29 -0.53 -3.98
C GLN A 15 -37.07 0.34 -4.28
N PRO A 16 -36.46 0.26 -5.47
CA PRO A 16 -35.48 1.25 -5.88
C PRO A 16 -36.18 2.61 -5.85
N SER A 17 -35.70 3.50 -4.98
CA SER A 17 -36.11 4.90 -4.97
C SER A 17 -35.95 5.45 -6.37
N GLN A 18 -37.01 6.01 -6.94
CA GLN A 18 -36.90 6.80 -8.18
C GLN A 18 -35.79 7.85 -8.01
N PRO A 19 -34.97 8.11 -9.04
CA PRO A 19 -33.96 9.15 -8.94
C PRO A 19 -34.64 10.46 -8.56
N ASP A 20 -34.17 11.04 -7.46
CA ASP A 20 -34.56 12.38 -7.03
C ASP A 20 -34.32 13.32 -8.22
N ALA A 21 -35.37 13.95 -8.75
CA ALA A 21 -35.32 14.79 -9.96
C ALA A 21 -34.35 15.99 -9.84
N SER A 22 -33.74 16.16 -8.67
CA SER A 22 -32.73 17.15 -8.34
C SER A 22 -31.30 16.78 -8.75
N ILE A 23 -31.01 15.57 -9.23
CA ILE A 23 -29.65 15.14 -9.64
C ILE A 23 -29.64 14.76 -11.12
N THR A 24 -28.61 15.20 -11.84
CA THR A 24 -28.41 14.80 -13.25
C THR A 24 -26.99 14.29 -13.48
N LEU A 25 -26.87 13.37 -14.42
CA LEU A 25 -25.62 12.93 -15.02
C LEU A 25 -25.63 13.33 -16.49
N THR A 26 -24.64 14.12 -16.91
CA THR A 26 -24.41 14.46 -18.31
C THR A 26 -23.13 13.79 -18.79
N LEU A 27 -23.25 13.03 -19.87
CA LEU A 27 -22.16 12.39 -20.58
C LEU A 27 -21.72 13.26 -21.77
N ARG A 28 -20.42 13.55 -21.87
CA ARG A 28 -19.81 14.30 -22.99
C ARG A 28 -18.52 13.64 -23.49
N LEU A 29 -18.09 14.04 -24.68
CA LEU A 29 -16.75 13.76 -25.22
C LEU A 29 -15.83 14.90 -24.80
N GLY A 30 -14.68 14.58 -24.18
CA GLY A 30 -13.86 15.56 -23.45
C GLY A 30 -13.22 16.65 -24.31
N ASP A 31 -12.97 16.38 -25.59
CA ASP A 31 -12.38 17.34 -26.54
C ASP A 31 -13.39 17.84 -27.60
N GLY A 32 -14.67 17.48 -27.45
CA GLY A 32 -15.74 17.79 -28.39
C GLY A 32 -15.65 17.09 -29.76
N ARG A 33 -14.60 16.31 -30.02
CA ARG A 33 -14.48 15.52 -31.25
C ARG A 33 -15.54 14.42 -31.24
N ARG A 34 -16.12 14.16 -32.41
CA ARG A 34 -17.13 13.11 -32.62
C ARG A 34 -16.69 12.03 -33.60
N GLN A 35 -15.47 12.14 -34.10
CA GLN A 35 -14.90 11.20 -35.05
C GLN A 35 -13.57 10.73 -34.50
N PHE A 36 -13.42 9.42 -34.40
CA PHE A 36 -12.22 8.76 -33.90
C PHE A 36 -11.82 7.64 -34.87
N ARG A 37 -10.57 7.21 -34.82
CA ARG A 37 -10.10 6.01 -35.53
C ARG A 37 -9.96 4.83 -34.57
N PRO A 38 -9.97 3.58 -35.08
CA PRO A 38 -9.66 2.41 -34.27
C PRO A 38 -8.31 2.57 -33.55
N GLY A 39 -8.34 2.37 -32.24
CA GLY A 39 -7.19 2.51 -31.34
C GLY A 39 -6.85 3.94 -30.90
N GLU A 40 -7.58 4.95 -31.39
CA GLU A 40 -7.49 6.31 -30.87
C GLU A 40 -8.11 6.42 -29.47
N ILE A 41 -7.52 7.24 -28.59
CA ILE A 41 -8.08 7.48 -27.26
C ILE A 41 -9.35 8.33 -27.38
N ILE A 42 -10.43 7.84 -26.78
CA ILE A 42 -11.76 8.46 -26.72
C ILE A 42 -11.97 8.99 -25.29
N PRO A 43 -11.67 10.27 -25.02
CA PRO A 43 -11.91 10.89 -23.71
C PRO A 43 -13.40 11.13 -23.51
N ILE A 44 -13.91 10.75 -22.35
CA ILE A 44 -15.30 11.00 -21.93
C ILE A 44 -15.36 11.72 -20.59
N GLU A 45 -16.40 12.51 -20.42
CA GLU A 45 -16.69 13.27 -19.20
C GLU A 45 -18.03 12.82 -18.62
N LEU A 46 -18.02 12.47 -17.34
CA LEU A 46 -19.22 12.27 -16.54
C LEU A 46 -19.41 13.49 -15.65
N GLU A 47 -20.31 14.39 -16.03
CA GLU A 47 -20.64 15.61 -15.29
C GLU A 47 -21.86 15.37 -14.40
N PHE A 48 -21.67 15.40 -13.10
CA PHE A 48 -22.71 15.25 -12.09
C PHE A 48 -23.13 16.63 -11.59
N SER A 49 -24.44 16.90 -11.59
CA SER A 49 -24.95 18.16 -11.05
C SER A 49 -26.18 17.93 -10.18
N SER A 50 -26.36 18.79 -9.18
CA SER A 50 -27.59 18.83 -8.41
C SER A 50 -27.91 20.26 -7.99
N LEU A 51 -29.17 20.65 -8.12
CA LEU A 51 -29.66 21.94 -7.62
C LEU A 51 -29.92 21.90 -6.10
N THR A 52 -29.80 20.75 -5.46
CA THR A 52 -29.90 20.62 -4.00
C THR A 52 -28.50 20.75 -3.41
N PRO A 53 -28.14 21.93 -2.86
CA PRO A 53 -26.81 22.13 -2.31
C PRO A 53 -26.60 21.23 -1.09
N LYS A 54 -25.37 20.75 -0.91
CA LYS A 54 -24.91 20.08 0.32
C LYS A 54 -25.74 18.84 0.71
N ARG A 55 -26.21 18.07 -0.27
CA ARG A 55 -26.88 16.78 -0.03
C ARG A 55 -26.15 15.58 -0.60
N PHE A 56 -25.53 15.74 -1.77
CA PHE A 56 -24.96 14.62 -2.50
C PHE A 56 -23.44 14.74 -2.63
N SER A 57 -22.75 13.61 -2.47
CA SER A 57 -21.33 13.46 -2.78
C SER A 57 -21.13 12.52 -3.98
N VAL A 58 -20.00 12.64 -4.67
CA VAL A 58 -19.66 11.87 -5.88
C VAL A 58 -18.29 11.24 -5.72
N ASP A 59 -18.20 9.93 -5.92
CA ASP A 59 -16.93 9.21 -6.03
C ASP A 59 -16.23 9.57 -7.34
N GLY A 60 -15.09 10.26 -7.22
CA GLY A 60 -14.24 10.71 -8.32
C GLY A 60 -13.10 9.77 -8.69
N ALA A 61 -13.19 8.46 -8.39
CA ALA A 61 -12.16 7.49 -8.78
C ALA A 61 -11.99 7.40 -10.31
N THR A 62 -10.75 7.53 -10.80
CA THR A 62 -10.37 7.56 -12.24
C THR A 62 -9.24 6.59 -12.62
N TYR A 63 -8.75 5.77 -11.70
CA TYR A 63 -7.68 4.80 -11.99
C TYR A 63 -8.15 3.68 -12.94
N ASP A 64 -7.23 2.88 -13.49
CA ASP A 64 -7.53 1.82 -14.46
C ASP A 64 -8.49 0.72 -13.93
N ARG A 65 -8.99 -0.12 -14.85
CA ARG A 65 -9.92 -1.22 -14.55
C ARG A 65 -9.30 -2.39 -13.78
N SER A 66 -8.09 -2.31 -13.21
CA SER A 66 -7.32 -3.43 -12.63
C SER A 66 -7.94 -4.15 -11.40
N GLY A 67 -9.27 -4.20 -11.25
CA GLY A 67 -9.97 -4.74 -10.09
C GLY A 67 -10.90 -3.78 -9.38
N ARG A 68 -10.99 -2.51 -9.81
CA ARG A 68 -11.33 -1.42 -8.89
C ARG A 68 -12.46 -0.47 -9.30
N LEU A 69 -12.81 -0.41 -10.59
CA LEU A 69 -13.89 0.45 -11.10
C LEU A 69 -15.05 -0.39 -11.65
N THR A 70 -15.96 -0.80 -10.77
CA THR A 70 -17.26 -1.42 -11.15
C THR A 70 -18.44 -0.48 -10.90
N ILE A 71 -18.16 0.81 -10.73
CA ILE A 71 -19.14 1.82 -10.29
C ILE A 71 -19.97 2.35 -11.47
N ASP A 72 -19.42 2.26 -12.69
CA ASP A 72 -20.08 2.68 -13.93
C ASP A 72 -20.37 1.50 -14.87
N GLU A 73 -21.48 1.60 -15.58
CA GLU A 73 -21.95 0.69 -16.61
C GLU A 73 -22.14 1.45 -17.91
N PHE A 74 -21.53 0.99 -18.99
CA PHE A 74 -21.64 1.58 -20.32
C PHE A 74 -22.66 0.83 -21.16
N VAL A 75 -23.61 1.56 -21.74
CA VAL A 75 -24.65 1.05 -22.64
C VAL A 75 -24.32 1.50 -24.05
N ILE A 76 -24.00 0.54 -24.93
CA ILE A 76 -23.64 0.76 -26.33
C ILE A 76 -24.65 0.03 -27.22
N ASP A 77 -25.20 0.71 -28.24
CA ASP A 77 -26.17 0.13 -29.18
C ASP A 77 -25.60 -1.04 -29.98
N ARG A 78 -24.38 -0.88 -30.50
CA ARG A 78 -23.63 -1.86 -31.28
C ARG A 78 -22.60 -2.59 -30.41
N ILE A 79 -23.01 -3.05 -29.23
CA ILE A 79 -22.12 -3.75 -28.28
C ILE A 79 -21.46 -5.01 -28.87
N ASP A 80 -22.06 -5.61 -29.91
CA ASP A 80 -21.50 -6.78 -30.59
C ASP A 80 -20.32 -6.42 -31.51
N ASP A 81 -20.21 -5.15 -31.93
CA ASP A 81 -19.13 -4.64 -32.78
C ASP A 81 -17.89 -4.18 -31.99
N VAL A 82 -17.95 -4.19 -30.66
CA VAL A 82 -16.85 -3.81 -29.75
C VAL A 82 -16.35 -5.02 -28.96
N SER A 83 -15.10 -4.95 -28.46
CA SER A 83 -14.51 -6.00 -27.60
C SER A 83 -14.02 -5.40 -26.29
N ASP A 84 -14.05 -6.18 -25.20
CA ASP A 84 -13.38 -5.81 -23.95
C ASP A 84 -11.94 -6.30 -23.97
N GLN A 85 -11.00 -5.36 -24.05
CA GLN A 85 -9.55 -5.60 -24.15
C GLN A 85 -8.92 -6.26 -22.91
N MET A 86 -9.55 -6.13 -21.74
CA MET A 86 -9.02 -6.63 -20.47
C MET A 86 -9.71 -7.92 -20.00
N LEU A 87 -10.71 -8.40 -20.75
CA LEU A 87 -11.50 -9.56 -20.36
C LEU A 87 -10.66 -10.84 -20.20
N ASP A 88 -9.76 -11.11 -21.15
CA ASP A 88 -8.86 -12.27 -21.08
C ASP A 88 -7.91 -12.15 -19.87
N TYR A 89 -7.42 -10.95 -19.57
CA TYR A 89 -6.58 -10.71 -18.39
C TYR A 89 -7.36 -10.99 -17.10
N PHE A 90 -8.55 -10.41 -16.92
CA PHE A 90 -9.38 -10.62 -15.72
C PHE A 90 -9.84 -12.07 -15.57
N GLY A 91 -10.17 -12.74 -16.67
CA GLY A 91 -10.51 -14.17 -16.67
C GLY A 91 -9.36 -15.10 -16.29
N SER A 92 -8.11 -14.65 -16.44
CA SER A 92 -6.91 -15.43 -16.09
C SER A 92 -6.51 -15.32 -14.62
N ILE A 93 -7.02 -14.34 -13.86
CA ILE A 93 -6.62 -14.08 -12.48
C ILE A 93 -7.69 -14.52 -11.47
N GLY A 94 -7.26 -15.11 -10.35
CA GLY A 94 -8.13 -15.65 -9.30
C GLY A 94 -8.65 -14.63 -8.29
N GLY A 95 -8.23 -13.38 -8.38
CA GLY A 95 -8.60 -12.30 -7.46
C GLY A 95 -8.03 -10.96 -7.88
N TYR A 96 -8.40 -9.89 -7.18
CA TYR A 96 -8.07 -8.51 -7.55
C TYR A 96 -7.51 -7.72 -6.39
N VAL A 97 -6.76 -6.66 -6.70
CA VAL A 97 -6.33 -5.68 -5.71
C VAL A 97 -7.47 -4.67 -5.49
N GLY A 98 -8.12 -4.74 -4.33
CA GLY A 98 -9.15 -3.77 -3.93
C GLY A 98 -8.58 -2.39 -3.60
N GLY A 99 -9.28 -1.34 -4.01
CA GLY A 99 -9.03 0.05 -3.58
C GLY A 99 -7.94 0.81 -4.35
N GLY A 100 -8.07 2.14 -4.31
CA GLY A 100 -7.15 3.14 -4.86
C GLY A 100 -7.53 4.51 -4.30
N ILE A 101 -6.64 5.51 -4.43
CA ILE A 101 -6.94 6.88 -4.01
C ILE A 101 -8.13 7.37 -4.84
N ARG A 102 -9.18 7.86 -4.16
CA ARG A 102 -10.38 8.42 -4.76
C ARG A 102 -10.63 9.80 -4.16
N GLY A 103 -10.97 10.76 -5.02
CA GLY A 103 -11.48 12.06 -4.58
C GLY A 103 -12.98 11.98 -4.34
N MET A 104 -13.50 12.74 -3.39
CA MET A 104 -14.95 12.87 -3.16
C MET A 104 -15.37 14.30 -3.51
N GLY A 105 -16.23 14.44 -4.52
CA GLY A 105 -16.83 15.72 -4.91
C GLY A 105 -18.13 15.98 -4.17
N VAL A 106 -18.43 17.24 -3.83
CA VAL A 106 -19.73 17.63 -3.24
C VAL A 106 -20.54 18.37 -4.29
N LEU A 107 -21.78 17.95 -4.53
CA LEU A 107 -22.67 18.61 -5.48
C LEU A 107 -23.29 19.89 -4.88
N GLY A 108 -23.38 20.92 -5.72
CA GLY A 108 -23.95 22.22 -5.39
C GLY A 108 -24.02 23.11 -6.63
N GLU A 109 -23.72 24.40 -6.51
CA GLU A 109 -23.80 25.36 -7.63
C GLU A 109 -22.94 24.98 -8.84
N LYS A 110 -21.78 24.34 -8.60
CA LYS A 110 -20.89 23.87 -9.65
C LYS A 110 -21.03 22.36 -9.81
N PRO A 111 -21.09 21.86 -11.05
CA PRO A 111 -21.07 20.43 -11.30
C PRO A 111 -19.71 19.82 -10.91
N PHE A 112 -19.71 18.52 -10.69
CA PHE A 112 -18.50 17.73 -10.48
C PHE A 112 -18.26 16.82 -11.68
N THR A 113 -17.08 16.93 -12.30
CA THR A 113 -16.75 16.19 -13.53
C THR A 113 -15.72 15.11 -13.28
N VAL A 114 -16.02 13.89 -13.70
CA VAL A 114 -15.09 12.76 -13.72
C VAL A 114 -14.61 12.54 -15.15
N GLN A 115 -13.29 12.58 -15.35
CA GLN A 115 -12.63 12.35 -16.64
C GLN A 115 -12.25 10.88 -16.77
N LEU A 116 -12.68 10.21 -17.84
CA LEU A 116 -12.38 8.82 -18.13
C LEU A 116 -11.94 8.65 -19.58
N GLU A 117 -11.27 7.54 -19.88
CA GLU A 117 -10.96 7.11 -21.24
C GLU A 117 -11.77 5.86 -21.56
N LEU A 118 -12.65 5.92 -22.56
CA LEU A 118 -13.54 4.80 -22.89
C LEU A 118 -12.75 3.55 -23.33
N ASN A 119 -11.54 3.75 -23.85
CA ASN A 119 -10.61 2.70 -24.24
C ASN A 119 -10.22 1.79 -23.09
N GLU A 120 -10.33 2.21 -21.82
CA GLU A 120 -10.11 1.30 -20.68
C GLU A 120 -11.15 0.15 -20.66
N TRP A 121 -12.35 0.37 -21.21
CA TRP A 121 -13.40 -0.62 -21.27
C TRP A 121 -13.49 -1.36 -22.60
N PHE A 122 -13.36 -0.65 -23.73
CA PHE A 122 -13.68 -1.21 -25.03
C PHE A 122 -12.70 -0.83 -26.13
N THR A 123 -12.50 -1.78 -27.06
CA THR A 123 -11.85 -1.56 -28.35
C THR A 123 -12.93 -1.41 -29.44
N PHE A 124 -12.81 -0.38 -30.26
CA PHE A 124 -13.73 -0.06 -31.35
C PHE A 124 -13.06 -0.29 -32.72
N ASP A 125 -13.11 -1.51 -33.24
CA ASP A 125 -12.45 -1.87 -34.50
C ASP A 125 -13.33 -1.71 -35.75
N LYS A 126 -14.66 -1.75 -35.57
CA LYS A 126 -15.62 -1.69 -36.68
C LYS A 126 -16.02 -0.23 -36.95
N PRO A 127 -15.90 0.26 -38.19
CA PRO A 127 -16.34 1.60 -38.54
C PRO A 127 -17.86 1.79 -38.39
N GLY A 128 -18.25 3.05 -38.26
CA GLY A 128 -19.63 3.51 -38.24
C GLY A 128 -19.99 4.27 -36.97
N ILE A 129 -21.27 4.60 -36.85
CA ILE A 129 -21.80 5.41 -35.76
C ILE A 129 -22.17 4.48 -34.59
N TYR A 130 -21.79 4.90 -33.39
CA TYR A 130 -22.13 4.26 -32.11
C TYR A 130 -22.91 5.24 -31.25
N THR A 131 -23.81 4.72 -30.42
CA THR A 131 -24.42 5.48 -29.33
C THR A 131 -23.94 4.97 -27.98
N LEU A 132 -23.76 5.90 -27.03
CA LEU A 132 -23.26 5.62 -25.69
C LEU A 132 -24.14 6.30 -24.65
N ALA A 133 -24.48 5.58 -23.59
CA ALA A 133 -25.00 6.09 -22.33
C ALA A 133 -24.30 5.41 -21.15
N VAL A 134 -24.35 6.02 -19.97
CA VAL A 134 -23.73 5.50 -18.75
C VAL A 134 -24.75 5.41 -17.63
N LYS A 135 -24.78 4.26 -16.93
CA LYS A 135 -25.44 4.12 -15.63
C LYS A 135 -24.36 4.15 -14.55
N SER A 136 -24.48 5.07 -13.60
CA SER A 136 -23.45 5.28 -12.57
C SER A 136 -24.02 5.09 -11.17
N ARG A 137 -23.19 4.54 -10.28
CA ARG A 137 -23.43 4.42 -8.83
C ARG A 137 -22.46 5.29 -8.00
N ARG A 138 -21.92 6.35 -8.61
CA ARG A 138 -20.96 7.25 -7.95
C ARG A 138 -21.58 8.20 -6.94
N VAL A 139 -22.88 8.44 -7.02
CA VAL A 139 -23.57 9.41 -6.17
C VAL A 139 -24.00 8.78 -4.86
N THR A 140 -23.72 9.47 -3.75
CA THR A 140 -24.17 9.10 -2.42
C THR A 140 -25.02 10.23 -1.84
N ASP A 141 -26.22 9.91 -1.34
CA ASP A 141 -27.03 10.80 -0.51
C ASP A 141 -26.52 10.78 0.93
N GLU A 142 -25.99 11.94 1.35
CA GLU A 142 -25.35 12.15 2.64
C GLU A 142 -26.32 12.71 3.70
N SER A 143 -27.56 13.00 3.30
CA SER A 143 -28.61 13.52 4.20
C SER A 143 -29.27 12.42 5.04
N VAL A 144 -29.13 11.16 4.63
CA VAL A 144 -29.66 10.00 5.34
C VAL A 144 -28.54 9.27 6.09
N THR A 145 -28.87 8.57 7.16
CA THR A 145 -27.89 7.76 7.91
C THR A 145 -28.48 6.36 8.15
N PRO A 146 -27.85 5.29 7.64
CA PRO A 146 -26.61 5.28 6.86
C PRO A 146 -26.76 5.96 5.49
N HIS A 147 -25.66 6.52 4.97
CA HIS A 147 -25.62 7.15 3.65
C HIS A 147 -26.06 6.18 2.55
N ALA A 148 -26.75 6.67 1.53
CA ALA A 148 -27.37 5.83 0.50
C ALA A 148 -26.79 6.08 -0.89
N VAL A 149 -26.40 5.01 -1.60
CA VAL A 149 -25.94 5.12 -3.00
C VAL A 149 -27.14 5.32 -3.94
N ILE A 150 -27.07 6.35 -4.78
CA ILE A 150 -28.12 6.73 -5.73
C ILE A 150 -27.68 6.35 -7.16
N PRO A 151 -28.31 5.34 -7.79
CA PRO A 151 -28.05 5.03 -9.19
C PRO A 151 -28.67 6.10 -10.10
N ILE A 152 -27.90 6.59 -11.08
CA ILE A 152 -28.37 7.58 -12.07
C ILE A 152 -27.91 7.21 -13.48
N GLU A 153 -28.64 7.65 -14.49
CA GLU A 153 -28.35 7.41 -15.90
C GLU A 153 -28.06 8.72 -16.64
N SER A 154 -27.16 8.67 -17.61
CA SER A 154 -26.77 9.83 -18.43
C SER A 154 -27.72 10.07 -19.60
N ASN A 155 -27.57 11.23 -20.27
CA ASN A 155 -28.01 11.36 -21.66
C ASN A 155 -27.30 10.35 -22.58
N THR A 156 -27.87 10.12 -23.75
CA THR A 156 -27.21 9.39 -24.84
C THR A 156 -26.41 10.36 -25.71
N MET A 157 -25.24 9.94 -26.17
CA MET A 157 -24.45 10.65 -27.17
C MET A 157 -24.03 9.73 -28.31
N SER A 158 -23.68 10.31 -29.46
CA SER A 158 -23.21 9.56 -30.64
C SER A 158 -21.82 10.03 -31.08
N PHE A 159 -21.01 9.08 -31.51
CA PHE A 159 -19.72 9.32 -32.15
C PHE A 159 -19.50 8.30 -33.28
N GLU A 160 -18.61 8.62 -34.20
CA GLU A 160 -18.28 7.82 -35.36
C GLU A 160 -16.86 7.26 -35.25
N ILE A 161 -16.73 5.98 -35.55
CA ILE A 161 -15.44 5.32 -35.77
C ILE A 161 -15.19 5.29 -37.28
N LEU A 162 -14.13 5.97 -37.71
CA LEU A 162 -13.72 6.01 -39.11
C LEU A 162 -13.04 4.70 -39.53
N PRO A 163 -12.89 4.42 -40.83
CA PRO A 163 -12.06 3.31 -41.31
C PRO A 163 -10.61 3.39 -40.79
N ARG A 164 -9.97 2.23 -40.61
CA ARG A 164 -8.54 2.15 -40.28
C ARG A 164 -7.70 2.86 -41.34
N SER A 165 -6.59 3.43 -40.91
CA SER A 165 -5.65 4.15 -41.77
C SER A 165 -4.22 3.79 -41.36
N ALA A 166 -3.56 2.95 -42.16
CA ALA A 166 -2.20 2.50 -41.87
C ALA A 166 -1.20 3.67 -41.74
N THR A 167 -1.38 4.74 -42.51
CA THR A 167 -0.53 5.93 -42.42
C THR A 167 -0.72 6.70 -41.11
N TRP A 168 -1.96 6.75 -40.59
CA TRP A 168 -2.24 7.39 -39.31
C TRP A 168 -1.72 6.52 -38.16
N GLU A 169 -1.97 5.21 -38.20
CA GLU A 169 -1.49 4.27 -37.18
C GLU A 169 0.04 4.30 -37.04
N ALA A 170 0.76 4.31 -38.16
CA ALA A 170 2.21 4.44 -38.16
C ALA A 170 2.67 5.78 -37.53
N ALA A 171 1.99 6.89 -37.83
CA ALA A 171 2.31 8.20 -37.26
C ALA A 171 2.03 8.28 -35.74
N GLU A 172 0.96 7.65 -35.27
CA GLU A 172 0.64 7.54 -33.84
C GLU A 172 1.67 6.68 -33.10
N LEU A 173 2.09 5.55 -33.68
CA LEU A 173 3.14 4.71 -33.10
C LEU A 173 4.47 5.47 -32.97
N GLU A 174 4.86 6.23 -34.00
CA GLU A 174 6.06 7.07 -33.94
C GLU A 174 5.94 8.18 -32.89
N THR A 175 4.74 8.73 -32.70
CA THR A 175 4.49 9.71 -31.64
C THR A 175 4.62 9.07 -30.27
N ALA A 176 4.03 7.89 -30.08
CA ALA A 176 4.15 7.12 -28.85
C ALA A 176 5.61 6.77 -28.52
N ARG A 177 6.40 6.32 -29.51
CA ARG A 177 7.85 6.06 -29.37
C ARG A 177 8.60 7.29 -28.87
N ARG A 178 8.39 8.45 -29.50
CA ARG A 178 9.04 9.70 -29.09
C ARG A 178 8.69 10.11 -27.66
N ILE A 179 7.44 9.94 -27.24
CA ILE A 179 7.00 10.26 -25.88
C ILE A 179 7.70 9.38 -24.85
N VAL A 180 7.80 8.07 -25.11
CA VAL A 180 8.52 7.13 -24.23
C VAL A 180 10.01 7.47 -24.20
N ASP A 181 10.63 7.70 -25.36
CA ASP A 181 12.06 7.95 -25.47
C ASP A 181 12.50 9.30 -24.87
N ALA A 182 11.58 10.27 -24.76
CA ALA A 182 11.83 11.56 -24.13
C ALA A 182 12.10 11.46 -22.61
N LYS A 183 11.70 10.35 -21.96
CA LYS A 183 11.98 10.04 -20.54
C LYS A 183 11.73 11.20 -19.56
N GLN A 184 10.72 12.03 -19.81
CA GLN A 184 10.43 13.19 -18.97
C GLN A 184 9.85 12.77 -17.60
N PRO A 185 10.47 13.15 -16.47
CA PRO A 185 9.90 12.90 -15.14
C PRO A 185 8.69 13.81 -14.86
N PRO A 186 7.70 13.41 -14.04
CA PRO A 186 7.59 12.13 -13.32
C PRO A 186 6.65 11.10 -14.00
N LEU A 187 6.02 11.44 -15.14
CA LEU A 187 5.00 10.59 -15.80
C LEU A 187 5.05 10.66 -17.35
N GLY A 188 6.08 11.26 -17.95
CA GLY A 188 6.09 11.59 -19.38
C GLY A 188 5.95 10.39 -20.31
N ALA A 189 6.53 9.24 -19.96
CA ALA A 189 6.50 8.03 -20.82
C ALA A 189 5.14 7.32 -20.83
N ARG A 190 4.37 7.41 -19.74
CA ARG A 190 3.12 6.64 -19.59
C ARG A 190 2.10 6.97 -20.68
N ALA A 191 2.01 8.23 -21.09
CA ALA A 191 1.13 8.64 -22.19
C ALA A 191 1.47 7.88 -23.49
N GLY A 192 2.76 7.77 -23.84
CA GLY A 192 3.19 7.00 -25.01
C GLY A 192 2.93 5.50 -24.86
N CYS A 193 3.13 4.93 -23.68
CA CYS A 193 2.82 3.52 -23.40
C CYS A 193 1.32 3.22 -23.53
N ARG A 194 0.45 4.13 -23.07
CA ARG A 194 -1.00 4.04 -23.27
C ARG A 194 -1.41 4.14 -24.73
N MET A 195 -0.80 5.05 -25.50
CA MET A 195 -1.04 5.13 -26.94
C MET A 195 -0.74 3.80 -27.63
N MET A 196 0.42 3.18 -27.34
CA MET A 196 0.77 1.86 -27.89
C MET A 196 -0.21 0.77 -27.48
N ARG A 197 -0.63 0.74 -26.21
CA ARG A 197 -1.62 -0.22 -25.70
C ARG A 197 -2.92 -0.19 -26.50
N PHE A 198 -3.45 1.00 -26.78
CA PHE A 198 -4.76 1.14 -27.41
C PHE A 198 -4.75 1.04 -28.92
N LEU A 199 -3.63 1.35 -29.59
CA LEU A 199 -3.54 1.40 -31.05
C LEU A 199 -3.98 0.10 -31.75
N GLY A 200 -3.80 -1.05 -31.10
CA GLY A 200 -4.33 -2.33 -31.56
C GLY A 200 -3.74 -2.84 -32.87
N THR A 201 -2.56 -2.36 -33.27
CA THR A 201 -1.82 -2.81 -34.46
C THR A 201 -0.76 -3.84 -34.11
N GLU A 202 -0.37 -4.67 -35.09
CA GLU A 202 0.71 -5.65 -34.91
C GLU A 202 2.05 -4.94 -34.64
N ASP A 203 2.35 -3.83 -35.31
CA ASP A 203 3.57 -3.04 -35.08
C ASP A 203 3.64 -2.47 -33.65
N ALA A 204 2.51 -2.02 -33.09
CA ALA A 204 2.45 -1.59 -31.71
C ALA A 204 2.70 -2.77 -30.75
N ALA A 205 2.12 -3.93 -31.02
CA ALA A 205 2.37 -5.14 -30.22
C ALA A 205 3.85 -5.54 -30.23
N MET A 206 4.51 -5.52 -31.40
CA MET A 206 5.94 -5.82 -31.51
C MET A 206 6.81 -4.80 -30.77
N GLU A 207 6.46 -3.50 -30.85
CA GLU A 207 7.16 -2.46 -30.11
C GLU A 207 6.99 -2.61 -28.59
N MET A 208 5.78 -2.95 -28.13
CA MET A 208 5.53 -3.25 -26.72
C MET A 208 6.39 -4.42 -26.24
N ILE A 209 6.47 -5.54 -27.00
CA ILE A 209 7.32 -6.69 -26.67
C ILE A 209 8.80 -6.28 -26.55
N ARG A 210 9.30 -5.50 -27.52
CA ARG A 210 10.69 -5.03 -27.55
C ARG A 210 11.06 -4.20 -26.32
N ARG A 211 10.10 -3.46 -25.75
CA ARG A 211 10.31 -2.59 -24.58
C ARG A 211 9.95 -3.26 -23.25
N TYR A 212 9.21 -4.35 -23.28
CA TYR A 212 8.64 -4.98 -22.09
C TYR A 212 9.74 -5.47 -21.13
N GLY A 213 9.76 -4.93 -19.90
CA GLY A 213 10.78 -5.24 -18.90
C GLY A 213 11.99 -4.30 -18.92
N ALA A 214 12.27 -3.62 -20.03
CA ALA A 214 13.32 -2.60 -20.12
C ALA A 214 12.84 -1.24 -19.57
N ASP A 215 11.56 -0.93 -19.81
CA ASP A 215 10.90 0.31 -19.40
C ASP A 215 10.01 0.13 -18.15
N THR A 216 10.22 -0.94 -17.36
CA THR A 216 9.49 -1.17 -16.09
C THR A 216 9.59 0.02 -15.15
N ASP A 217 10.79 0.59 -15.02
CA ASP A 217 11.07 1.74 -14.15
C ASP A 217 10.36 3.02 -14.64
N GLN A 218 9.87 3.03 -15.89
CA GLN A 218 9.06 4.11 -16.46
C GLN A 218 7.54 3.89 -16.28
N GLY A 219 7.14 2.79 -15.63
CA GLY A 219 5.74 2.47 -15.34
C GLY A 219 4.94 1.90 -16.51
N CYS A 220 5.60 1.44 -17.57
CA CYS A 220 4.94 1.01 -18.81
C CYS A 220 4.54 -0.47 -18.86
N ASP A 221 5.09 -1.32 -17.98
CA ASP A 221 4.88 -2.77 -18.01
C ASP A 221 3.41 -3.18 -17.97
N PHE A 222 2.57 -2.46 -17.22
CA PHE A 222 1.13 -2.73 -17.20
C PHE A 222 0.47 -2.44 -18.54
N ASP A 223 0.79 -1.30 -19.16
CA ASP A 223 0.20 -0.92 -20.44
C ASP A 223 0.65 -1.86 -21.57
N TYR A 224 1.91 -2.31 -21.55
CA TYR A 224 2.42 -3.32 -22.47
C TYR A 224 1.73 -4.66 -22.27
N MET A 225 1.64 -5.16 -21.04
CA MET A 225 0.89 -6.37 -20.73
C MET A 225 -0.54 -6.29 -21.26
N ALA A 226 -1.28 -5.24 -20.91
CA ALA A 226 -2.67 -5.06 -21.31
C ALA A 226 -2.84 -5.02 -22.84
N GLY A 227 -1.93 -4.32 -23.54
CA GLY A 227 -1.95 -4.26 -25.01
C GLY A 227 -1.71 -5.62 -25.65
N LEU A 228 -0.84 -6.47 -25.08
CA LEU A 228 -0.57 -7.82 -25.58
C LEU A 228 -1.72 -8.80 -25.34
N PHE A 229 -2.47 -8.65 -24.26
CA PHE A 229 -3.73 -9.40 -24.06
C PHE A 229 -4.80 -9.04 -25.10
N ASN A 230 -4.85 -7.78 -25.52
CA ASN A 230 -5.78 -7.28 -26.53
C ASN A 230 -5.35 -7.58 -27.98
N ALA A 231 -4.11 -8.00 -28.21
CA ALA A 231 -3.58 -8.19 -29.55
C ALA A 231 -4.38 -9.23 -30.36
N SER A 232 -4.80 -8.83 -31.56
CA SER A 232 -5.62 -9.68 -32.44
C SER A 232 -4.88 -10.92 -32.93
N ASN A 233 -3.57 -10.79 -33.24
CA ASN A 233 -2.71 -11.88 -33.70
C ASN A 233 -1.91 -12.51 -32.55
N ARG A 234 -2.61 -13.22 -31.66
CA ARG A 234 -1.98 -13.86 -30.48
C ARG A 234 -0.84 -14.81 -30.84
N ALA A 235 -0.96 -15.55 -31.95
CA ALA A 235 0.09 -16.46 -32.38
C ALA A 235 1.38 -15.72 -32.76
N ALA A 236 1.29 -14.54 -33.39
CA ALA A 236 2.46 -13.70 -33.65
C ALA A 236 3.06 -13.13 -32.36
N VAL A 237 2.22 -12.65 -31.43
CA VAL A 237 2.68 -12.16 -30.12
C VAL A 237 3.42 -13.23 -29.33
N VAL A 238 2.85 -14.44 -29.21
CA VAL A 238 3.51 -15.55 -28.50
C VAL A 238 4.86 -15.87 -29.14
N ARG A 239 4.94 -16.02 -30.47
CA ARG A 239 6.21 -16.29 -31.17
C ARG A 239 7.25 -15.18 -30.97
N ALA A 240 6.83 -13.92 -31.03
CA ALA A 240 7.73 -12.79 -30.84
C ALA A 240 8.26 -12.74 -29.39
N MET A 241 7.41 -13.02 -28.40
CA MET A 241 7.83 -13.11 -27.00
C MET A 241 8.75 -14.32 -26.74
N GLU A 242 8.48 -15.48 -27.34
CA GLU A 242 9.39 -16.64 -27.32
C GLU A 242 10.77 -16.33 -27.92
N GLY A 243 10.79 -15.51 -28.98
CA GLY A 243 12.02 -14.97 -29.56
C GLY A 243 12.77 -14.07 -28.58
N GLY A 244 12.04 -13.21 -27.86
CA GLY A 244 12.59 -12.32 -26.83
C GLY A 244 13.26 -13.04 -25.66
N LEU A 245 12.83 -14.27 -25.33
CA LEU A 245 13.54 -15.09 -24.33
C LEU A 245 15.02 -15.28 -24.71
N ARG A 246 15.30 -15.47 -26.01
CA ARG A 246 16.64 -15.75 -26.55
C ARG A 246 17.41 -14.49 -27.00
N ALA A 247 16.73 -13.35 -27.10
CA ALA A 247 17.38 -12.09 -27.47
C ALA A 247 18.35 -11.62 -26.38
N ALA A 248 19.53 -11.14 -26.80
CA ALA A 248 20.62 -10.78 -25.90
C ALA A 248 20.33 -9.49 -25.11
N ASP A 249 19.61 -8.55 -25.71
CA ASP A 249 19.29 -7.24 -25.15
C ASP A 249 17.94 -7.19 -24.44
N GLN A 250 17.07 -8.19 -24.63
CA GLN A 250 15.76 -8.27 -24.00
C GLN A 250 15.87 -8.72 -22.53
N PRO A 251 15.58 -7.86 -21.54
CA PRO A 251 15.35 -8.31 -20.17
C PRO A 251 14.04 -9.11 -20.10
N VAL A 252 14.03 -10.16 -19.29
CA VAL A 252 12.85 -11.01 -19.08
C VAL A 252 12.42 -10.90 -17.62
N THR A 253 11.30 -10.22 -17.39
CA THR A 253 10.74 -10.01 -16.04
C THR A 253 9.73 -11.10 -15.66
N GLY A 254 9.33 -11.14 -14.38
CA GLY A 254 8.25 -12.04 -13.97
C GLY A 254 6.91 -11.72 -14.64
N SER A 255 6.65 -10.45 -14.92
CA SER A 255 5.47 -10.02 -15.68
C SER A 255 5.56 -10.49 -17.14
N TYR A 256 6.73 -10.39 -17.78
CA TYR A 256 6.95 -10.89 -19.13
C TYR A 256 6.66 -12.39 -19.25
N LEU A 257 7.25 -13.20 -18.36
CA LEU A 257 7.05 -14.66 -18.35
C LEU A 257 5.60 -15.04 -18.09
N ARG A 258 4.95 -14.37 -17.14
CA ARG A 258 3.54 -14.63 -16.83
C ARG A 258 2.64 -14.28 -18.02
N THR A 259 2.83 -13.12 -18.64
CA THR A 259 2.08 -12.70 -19.84
C THR A 259 2.26 -13.70 -20.97
N LEU A 260 3.51 -14.06 -21.29
CA LEU A 260 3.80 -15.05 -22.33
C LEU A 260 3.12 -16.39 -22.05
N SER A 261 3.20 -16.87 -20.81
CA SER A 261 2.64 -18.17 -20.43
C SER A 261 1.13 -18.17 -20.48
N THR A 262 0.47 -17.13 -19.96
CA THR A 262 -0.99 -17.00 -20.04
C THR A 262 -1.47 -16.94 -21.49
N LEU A 263 -0.80 -16.14 -22.35
CA LEU A 263 -1.15 -16.06 -23.77
C LEU A 263 -0.91 -17.38 -24.50
N SER A 264 0.14 -18.13 -24.14
CA SER A 264 0.44 -19.45 -24.70
C SER A 264 -0.64 -20.47 -24.31
N VAL A 265 -1.06 -20.50 -23.05
CA VAL A 265 -2.16 -21.40 -22.60
C VAL A 265 -3.45 -21.04 -23.32
N TYR A 266 -3.81 -19.75 -23.46
CA TYR A 266 -4.98 -19.35 -24.24
C TYR A 266 -4.89 -19.67 -25.73
N LEU A 267 -3.68 -19.74 -26.29
CA LEU A 267 -3.47 -20.15 -27.68
C LEU A 267 -3.68 -21.66 -27.84
N GLN A 268 -3.25 -22.46 -26.87
CA GLN A 268 -3.41 -23.92 -26.85
C GLN A 268 -4.85 -24.35 -26.48
N HIS A 269 -5.48 -23.59 -25.59
CA HIS A 269 -6.80 -23.83 -25.03
C HIS A 269 -7.72 -22.61 -25.21
N PRO A 270 -8.17 -22.33 -26.44
CA PRO A 270 -9.04 -21.19 -26.73
C PRO A 270 -10.37 -21.26 -25.97
N GLU A 271 -10.82 -22.45 -25.57
CA GLU A 271 -12.04 -22.68 -24.78
C GLU A 271 -11.97 -22.13 -23.35
N PHE A 272 -10.78 -21.85 -22.81
CA PHE A 272 -10.64 -21.23 -21.49
C PHE A 272 -10.82 -19.71 -21.50
N ARG A 273 -10.87 -19.09 -22.68
CA ARG A 273 -11.08 -17.65 -22.81
C ARG A 273 -12.52 -17.29 -22.45
N PRO A 274 -12.75 -16.23 -21.66
CA PRO A 274 -14.11 -15.78 -21.41
C PRO A 274 -14.78 -15.34 -22.73
N ALA A 275 -16.05 -15.69 -22.88
CA ALA A 275 -16.82 -15.29 -24.05
C ALA A 275 -17.06 -13.77 -24.04
N GLN A 276 -16.86 -13.10 -25.18
CA GLN A 276 -17.11 -11.67 -25.37
C GLN A 276 -18.62 -11.43 -25.59
N THR A 277 -19.40 -11.49 -24.52
CA THR A 277 -20.87 -11.29 -24.54
C THR A 277 -21.28 -9.94 -23.97
N ARG A 278 -22.55 -9.55 -24.13
CA ARG A 278 -23.10 -8.32 -23.53
C ARG A 278 -22.96 -8.31 -22.01
N GLU A 279 -23.06 -9.46 -21.35
CA GLU A 279 -23.02 -9.59 -19.89
C GLU A 279 -21.60 -9.50 -19.32
N THR A 280 -20.58 -9.79 -20.13
CA THR A 280 -19.17 -9.85 -19.72
C THR A 280 -18.39 -8.59 -20.11
N LYS A 281 -18.68 -8.01 -21.28
CA LYS A 281 -18.01 -6.81 -21.79
C LYS A 281 -18.19 -5.62 -20.84
N GLY A 282 -17.10 -4.93 -20.54
CA GLY A 282 -17.08 -3.78 -19.64
C GLY A 282 -17.26 -4.14 -18.16
N ARG A 283 -17.31 -5.44 -17.80
CA ARG A 283 -17.48 -5.93 -16.43
C ARG A 283 -16.21 -6.56 -15.88
N LEU A 284 -16.09 -6.57 -14.56
CA LEU A 284 -15.04 -7.28 -13.87
C LEU A 284 -15.48 -8.74 -13.68
N VAL A 285 -14.89 -9.69 -14.42
CA VAL A 285 -15.25 -11.12 -14.35
C VAL A 285 -14.19 -11.87 -13.57
N ALA A 286 -14.44 -12.07 -12.26
CA ALA A 286 -13.55 -12.84 -11.38
C ALA A 286 -13.66 -14.34 -11.65
N GLY A 287 -12.53 -15.04 -11.56
CA GLY A 287 -12.57 -16.51 -11.45
C GLY A 287 -12.94 -17.22 -12.77
N GLY A 288 -12.44 -16.72 -13.91
CA GLY A 288 -12.60 -17.38 -15.21
C GLY A 288 -11.99 -18.79 -15.25
N GLU A 289 -12.24 -19.57 -16.31
CA GLU A 289 -11.84 -20.98 -16.33
C GLU A 289 -10.32 -21.18 -16.20
N LEU A 290 -9.52 -20.32 -16.85
CA LEU A 290 -8.06 -20.37 -16.73
C LEU A 290 -7.57 -20.09 -15.30
N SER A 291 -8.24 -19.20 -14.55
CA SER A 291 -7.86 -18.93 -13.16
C SER A 291 -7.98 -20.16 -12.24
N LYS A 292 -8.82 -21.13 -12.61
CA LYS A 292 -8.96 -22.42 -11.91
C LYS A 292 -7.93 -23.47 -12.36
N ARG A 293 -7.10 -23.15 -13.36
CA ARG A 293 -6.06 -23.99 -13.97
C ARG A 293 -4.69 -23.30 -13.89
N SER A 294 -4.38 -22.74 -12.72
CA SER A 294 -3.09 -22.07 -12.50
C SER A 294 -1.90 -23.01 -12.71
N ASP A 295 -2.10 -24.31 -12.52
CA ASP A 295 -1.14 -25.37 -12.81
C ASP A 295 -0.66 -25.38 -14.27
N LEU A 296 -1.54 -25.10 -15.23
CA LEU A 296 -1.16 -25.01 -16.65
C LEU A 296 -0.28 -23.79 -16.93
N ILE A 297 -0.62 -22.64 -16.35
CA ILE A 297 0.21 -21.44 -16.47
C ILE A 297 1.58 -21.70 -15.82
N GLU A 298 1.62 -22.30 -14.64
CA GLU A 298 2.86 -22.62 -13.94
C GLU A 298 3.73 -23.62 -14.70
N ALA A 299 3.14 -24.63 -15.35
CA ALA A 299 3.86 -25.58 -16.20
C ALA A 299 4.53 -24.87 -17.39
N VAL A 300 3.79 -24.03 -18.12
CA VAL A 300 4.32 -23.26 -19.25
C VAL A 300 5.36 -22.23 -18.80
N MET A 301 5.13 -21.56 -17.66
CA MET A 301 6.12 -20.65 -17.05
C MET A 301 7.43 -21.39 -16.73
N SER A 302 7.35 -22.62 -16.22
CA SER A 302 8.54 -23.44 -15.94
C SER A 302 9.30 -23.78 -17.23
N GLU A 303 8.60 -24.17 -18.29
CA GLU A 303 9.22 -24.48 -19.59
C GLU A 303 9.99 -23.28 -20.16
N TYR A 304 9.37 -22.09 -20.15
CA TYR A 304 10.04 -20.87 -20.58
C TYR A 304 11.18 -20.46 -19.63
N GLY A 305 11.07 -20.77 -18.34
CA GLY A 305 12.15 -20.60 -17.37
C GLY A 305 13.38 -21.46 -17.70
N ASP A 306 13.20 -22.70 -18.12
CA ASP A 306 14.30 -23.59 -18.52
C ASP A 306 15.00 -23.08 -19.79
N ILE A 307 14.24 -22.60 -20.77
CA ILE A 307 14.78 -21.96 -21.98
C ILE A 307 15.61 -20.72 -21.61
N LEU A 308 15.07 -19.87 -20.74
CA LEU A 308 15.72 -18.65 -20.29
C LEU A 308 17.03 -18.93 -19.55
N THR A 309 17.04 -19.97 -18.70
CA THR A 309 18.23 -20.43 -17.98
C THR A 309 19.36 -20.80 -18.95
N ALA A 310 19.03 -21.55 -20.01
CA ALA A 310 20.01 -22.01 -20.99
C ALA A 310 20.67 -20.89 -21.82
N VAL A 311 20.01 -19.73 -21.94
CA VAL A 311 20.49 -18.59 -22.75
C VAL A 311 20.93 -17.39 -21.91
N LEU A 312 20.91 -17.50 -20.57
CA LEU A 312 21.14 -16.38 -19.67
C LEU A 312 22.53 -15.76 -19.81
N SER A 313 23.55 -16.58 -20.08
CA SER A 313 24.93 -16.13 -20.31
C SER A 313 25.10 -15.35 -21.62
N ASN A 314 24.20 -15.53 -22.59
CA ASN A 314 24.23 -14.81 -23.87
C ASN A 314 23.60 -13.42 -23.78
N LYS A 315 22.95 -13.09 -22.67
CA LYS A 315 22.34 -11.78 -22.46
C LYS A 315 23.41 -10.73 -22.12
N THR A 316 23.17 -9.51 -22.60
CA THR A 316 23.90 -8.30 -22.19
C THR A 316 23.88 -8.16 -20.66
N ASP A 317 24.88 -7.52 -20.08
CA ASP A 317 25.03 -7.41 -18.63
C ASP A 317 23.78 -6.83 -17.96
N ARG A 318 23.23 -5.75 -18.52
CA ARG A 318 21.98 -5.13 -18.06
C ARG A 318 20.78 -6.08 -18.15
N ALA A 319 20.55 -6.71 -19.30
CA ALA A 319 19.41 -7.61 -19.49
C ALA A 319 19.51 -8.85 -18.59
N ARG A 320 20.72 -9.38 -18.43
CA ARG A 320 21.03 -10.49 -17.52
C ARG A 320 20.76 -10.11 -16.08
N ALA A 321 21.22 -8.95 -15.61
CA ALA A 321 21.00 -8.49 -14.25
C ALA A 321 19.52 -8.33 -13.91
N ILE A 322 18.73 -7.68 -14.79
CA ILE A 322 17.28 -7.53 -14.60
C ILE A 322 16.60 -8.91 -14.56
N THR A 323 16.97 -9.81 -15.47
CA THR A 323 16.42 -11.16 -15.54
C THR A 323 16.72 -11.98 -14.26
N LEU A 324 17.96 -11.91 -13.76
CA LEU A 324 18.38 -12.56 -12.51
C LEU A 324 17.58 -12.04 -11.30
N ALA A 325 17.37 -10.72 -11.20
CA ALA A 325 16.64 -10.11 -10.09
C ALA A 325 15.17 -10.55 -10.06
N GLU A 326 14.55 -10.63 -11.24
CA GLU A 326 13.16 -11.04 -11.41
C GLU A 326 12.98 -12.54 -11.13
N ALA A 327 13.91 -13.39 -11.59
CA ALA A 327 13.92 -14.82 -11.28
C ALA A 327 13.99 -15.08 -9.77
N GLN A 328 14.87 -14.37 -9.03
CA GLN A 328 14.95 -14.48 -7.57
C GLN A 328 13.65 -14.06 -6.87
N THR A 329 13.01 -12.99 -7.36
CA THR A 329 11.73 -12.52 -6.82
C THR A 329 10.62 -13.56 -7.00
N LEU A 330 10.60 -14.26 -8.14
CA LEU A 330 9.63 -15.34 -8.40
C LEU A 330 9.85 -16.54 -7.46
N VAL A 331 11.09 -16.99 -7.29
CA VAL A 331 11.44 -18.12 -6.41
C VAL A 331 11.06 -17.84 -4.96
N GLN A 332 11.22 -16.60 -4.48
CA GLN A 332 10.76 -16.23 -3.14
C GLN A 332 9.24 -16.35 -2.96
N ARG A 333 8.47 -16.01 -3.99
CA ARG A 333 6.99 -16.08 -3.96
C ARG A 333 6.47 -17.50 -4.16
N GLN A 334 7.22 -18.33 -4.87
CA GLN A 334 6.89 -19.71 -5.19
C GLN A 334 8.15 -20.57 -5.03
N PRO A 335 8.46 -21.09 -3.82
CA PRO A 335 9.68 -21.87 -3.57
C PRO A 335 9.74 -23.19 -4.36
N SER A 336 8.61 -23.65 -4.91
CA SER A 336 8.56 -24.77 -5.86
C SER A 336 9.09 -24.42 -7.26
N ALA A 337 9.22 -23.13 -7.59
CA ALA A 337 9.78 -22.68 -8.85
C ALA A 337 11.28 -23.01 -8.90
N ARG A 338 11.70 -23.78 -9.92
CA ARG A 338 13.11 -24.06 -10.16
C ARG A 338 13.81 -22.76 -10.58
N SER A 339 14.86 -22.38 -9.86
CA SER A 339 15.61 -21.15 -10.14
C SER A 339 16.62 -21.36 -11.26
N ALA A 340 16.62 -20.44 -12.23
CA ALA A 340 17.69 -20.23 -13.22
C ALA A 340 18.97 -19.61 -12.61
N ALA A 341 18.87 -19.03 -11.42
CA ALA A 341 19.80 -18.04 -10.89
C ALA A 341 20.26 -18.37 -9.47
N SER A 342 21.56 -18.34 -9.21
CA SER A 342 22.12 -18.29 -7.86
C SER A 342 22.04 -16.86 -7.30
N ARG A 343 21.88 -16.71 -5.98
CA ARG A 343 22.00 -15.40 -5.29
C ARG A 343 23.34 -14.74 -5.59
N ASP A 344 24.41 -15.52 -5.70
CA ASP A 344 25.74 -15.02 -6.00
C ASP A 344 25.85 -14.48 -7.43
N GLN A 345 25.12 -15.06 -8.39
CA GLN A 345 25.06 -14.53 -9.76
C GLN A 345 24.35 -13.18 -9.81
N LEU A 346 23.26 -13.03 -9.06
CA LEU A 346 22.59 -11.73 -8.92
C LEU A 346 23.50 -10.72 -8.22
N ALA A 347 24.18 -11.12 -7.15
CA ALA A 347 25.12 -10.24 -6.44
C ALA A 347 26.27 -9.76 -7.33
N ALA A 348 26.82 -10.64 -8.17
CA ALA A 348 27.85 -10.30 -9.14
C ALA A 348 27.37 -9.32 -10.22
N ALA A 349 26.10 -9.44 -10.66
CA ALA A 349 25.48 -8.57 -11.65
C ALA A 349 24.79 -7.33 -11.05
N PHE A 350 24.86 -7.13 -9.73
CA PHE A 350 24.05 -6.15 -9.02
C PHE A 350 24.25 -4.72 -9.53
N LEU A 351 25.50 -4.33 -9.81
CA LEU A 351 25.82 -2.98 -10.28
C LEU A 351 25.38 -2.71 -11.73
N ASP A 352 25.04 -3.75 -12.50
CA ASP A 352 24.52 -3.62 -13.86
C ASP A 352 23.01 -3.31 -13.89
N LEU A 353 22.35 -3.40 -12.73
CA LEU A 353 20.95 -3.03 -12.58
C LEU A 353 20.76 -1.51 -12.70
N PRO A 354 19.57 -1.07 -13.15
CA PRO A 354 19.12 0.31 -12.96
C PRO A 354 19.21 0.75 -11.48
N VAL A 355 19.55 2.01 -11.26
CA VAL A 355 19.76 2.58 -9.91
C VAL A 355 18.53 2.40 -9.01
N GLU A 356 17.32 2.58 -9.54
CA GLU A 356 16.08 2.38 -8.79
C GLU A 356 15.89 0.92 -8.36
N ARG A 357 16.25 -0.03 -9.23
CA ARG A 357 16.22 -1.46 -8.89
C ARG A 357 17.29 -1.84 -7.87
N GLN A 358 18.48 -1.23 -7.93
CA GLN A 358 19.48 -1.38 -6.87
C GLN A 358 18.95 -0.91 -5.51
N ALA A 359 18.32 0.27 -5.47
CA ALA A 359 17.72 0.82 -4.25
C ALA A 359 16.61 -0.10 -3.71
N ASN A 360 15.68 -0.54 -4.56
CA ASN A 360 14.60 -1.44 -4.18
C ASN A 360 15.11 -2.78 -3.65
N LEU A 361 16.15 -3.35 -4.26
CA LEU A 361 16.78 -4.57 -3.78
C LEU A 361 17.41 -4.38 -2.40
N LEU A 362 18.13 -3.29 -2.16
CA LEU A 362 18.76 -3.03 -0.86
C LEU A 362 17.74 -2.64 0.22
N GLU A 363 16.64 -1.96 -0.13
CA GLU A 363 15.66 -1.49 0.84
C GLU A 363 14.62 -2.55 1.19
N TYR A 364 13.93 -3.08 0.17
CA TYR A 364 12.72 -3.89 0.36
C TYR A 364 12.91 -5.38 0.09
N GLN A 365 13.96 -5.77 -0.65
CA GLN A 365 14.14 -7.15 -1.12
C GLN A 365 15.52 -7.72 -0.74
N TRP A 366 16.14 -7.20 0.32
CA TRP A 366 17.54 -7.50 0.65
C TRP A 366 17.83 -9.01 0.73
N ARG A 367 16.89 -9.79 1.25
CA ARG A 367 16.96 -11.26 1.36
C ARG A 367 17.18 -12.00 0.04
N THR A 368 16.79 -11.41 -1.09
CA THR A 368 17.00 -12.01 -2.42
C THR A 368 18.48 -12.11 -2.78
N VAL A 369 19.31 -11.22 -2.24
CA VAL A 369 20.71 -11.04 -2.63
C VAL A 369 21.67 -11.00 -1.43
N ALA A 370 21.15 -11.02 -0.20
CA ALA A 370 21.94 -10.97 1.02
C ALA A 370 22.96 -12.13 1.09
N GLY A 371 24.23 -11.78 1.26
CA GLY A 371 25.32 -12.72 1.42
C GLY A 371 26.69 -12.08 1.15
N PRO A 372 27.79 -12.78 1.47
CA PRO A 372 29.15 -12.24 1.29
C PRO A 372 29.48 -11.79 -0.15
N ALA A 373 28.83 -12.39 -1.16
CA ALA A 373 28.99 -12.02 -2.57
C ALA A 373 28.60 -10.55 -2.87
N MET A 374 27.79 -9.92 -2.01
CA MET A 374 27.41 -8.51 -2.16
C MET A 374 28.46 -7.53 -1.66
N LEU A 375 29.43 -7.96 -0.83
CA LEU A 375 30.42 -7.05 -0.24
C LEU A 375 31.15 -6.15 -1.25
N PRO A 376 31.59 -6.64 -2.43
CA PRO A 376 32.23 -5.79 -3.44
C PRO A 376 31.32 -4.67 -3.96
N ALA A 377 30.05 -4.98 -4.24
CA ALA A 377 29.08 -3.99 -4.71
C ALA A 377 28.76 -2.96 -3.64
N LEU A 378 28.55 -3.40 -2.40
CA LEU A 378 28.27 -2.51 -1.26
C LEU A 378 29.42 -1.54 -0.98
N ARG A 379 30.67 -2.03 -0.99
CA ARG A 379 31.86 -1.17 -0.84
C ARG A 379 31.91 -0.10 -1.92
N ARG A 380 31.70 -0.49 -3.18
CA ARG A 380 31.70 0.45 -4.31
C ARG A 380 30.62 1.52 -4.18
N LEU A 381 29.43 1.17 -3.74
CA LEU A 381 28.35 2.15 -3.54
C LEU A 381 28.61 3.11 -2.37
N VAL A 382 29.30 2.64 -1.32
CA VAL A 382 29.70 3.50 -0.19
C VAL A 382 30.86 4.43 -0.57
N ASP A 383 31.84 3.92 -1.31
CA ASP A 383 33.07 4.66 -1.64
C ASP A 383 32.90 5.60 -2.84
N ALA A 384 32.06 5.23 -3.82
CA ALA A 384 31.82 5.98 -5.05
C ALA A 384 30.31 6.07 -5.35
N PRO A 385 29.56 6.86 -4.56
CA PRO A 385 28.11 6.92 -4.67
C PRO A 385 27.66 7.61 -5.97
N PRO A 386 26.55 7.14 -6.60
CA PRO A 386 25.96 7.84 -7.73
C PRO A 386 25.40 9.20 -7.30
N THR A 387 25.67 10.25 -8.10
CA THR A 387 25.28 11.64 -7.77
C THR A 387 23.76 11.87 -7.76
N ASN A 388 23.00 11.07 -8.52
CA ASN A 388 21.55 11.19 -8.67
C ASN A 388 20.73 10.26 -7.76
N ALA A 389 21.36 9.52 -6.84
CA ALA A 389 20.65 8.63 -5.90
C ALA A 389 21.20 8.74 -4.48
N PRO A 390 20.79 9.79 -3.72
CA PRO A 390 21.35 10.09 -2.40
C PRO A 390 21.03 9.04 -1.33
N SER A 391 19.98 8.22 -1.50
CA SER A 391 19.63 7.15 -0.55
C SER A 391 20.47 5.89 -0.70
N LEU A 392 20.96 5.60 -1.92
CA LEU A 392 21.63 4.33 -2.23
C LEU A 392 22.88 4.08 -1.38
N PRO A 393 23.74 5.08 -1.08
CA PRO A 393 24.90 4.87 -0.22
C PRO A 393 24.50 4.57 1.22
N ASP A 394 23.40 5.14 1.74
CA ASP A 394 22.90 4.88 3.09
C ASP A 394 22.41 3.43 3.20
N LEU A 395 21.64 2.98 2.21
CA LEU A 395 21.21 1.59 2.09
C LEU A 395 22.42 0.65 2.00
N ALA A 396 23.42 0.98 1.16
CA ALA A 396 24.62 0.17 1.02
C ALA A 396 25.41 0.08 2.34
N LEU A 397 25.58 1.19 3.06
CA LEU A 397 26.24 1.20 4.36
C LEU A 397 25.49 0.37 5.40
N ARG A 398 24.15 0.44 5.42
CA ARG A 398 23.31 -0.40 6.28
C ARG A 398 23.55 -1.88 6.03
N ARG A 399 23.55 -2.28 4.75
CA ARG A 399 23.76 -3.70 4.38
C ARG A 399 25.20 -4.14 4.59
N LEU A 400 26.17 -3.24 4.44
CA LEU A 400 27.56 -3.51 4.81
C LEU A 400 27.68 -3.77 6.32
N ALA A 401 26.98 -3.01 7.16
CA ALA A 401 26.98 -3.24 8.61
C ALA A 401 26.40 -4.60 9.02
N GLN A 402 25.44 -5.12 8.25
CA GLN A 402 24.86 -6.46 8.48
C GLN A 402 25.84 -7.60 8.08
N LEU A 403 26.69 -7.40 7.08
CA LEU A 403 27.59 -8.45 6.56
C LEU A 403 29.04 -8.34 7.07
N ALA A 404 29.49 -7.14 7.38
CA ALA A 404 30.86 -6.81 7.80
C ALA A 404 30.82 -5.66 8.84
N PRO A 405 30.34 -5.92 10.07
CA PRO A 405 30.13 -4.89 11.09
C PRO A 405 31.41 -4.14 11.46
N ASP A 406 32.55 -4.83 11.53
CA ASP A 406 33.85 -4.23 11.85
C ASP A 406 34.31 -3.24 10.77
N GLU A 407 34.03 -3.53 9.50
CA GLU A 407 34.33 -2.63 8.38
C GLU A 407 33.38 -1.42 8.35
N ALA A 408 32.10 -1.65 8.69
CA ALA A 408 31.07 -0.61 8.65
C ALA A 408 31.17 0.38 9.80
N ARG A 409 31.52 -0.06 11.02
CA ARG A 409 31.57 0.79 12.22
C ARG A 409 32.35 2.10 12.02
N PRO A 410 33.63 2.10 11.58
CA PRO A 410 34.36 3.35 11.38
C PRO A 410 33.75 4.25 10.29
N ARG A 411 33.06 3.67 9.30
CA ARG A 411 32.35 4.41 8.25
C ARG A 411 31.09 5.07 8.80
N ILE A 412 30.33 4.36 9.64
CA ILE A 412 29.15 4.89 10.32
C ILE A 412 29.56 6.03 11.26
N LEU A 413 30.62 5.88 12.07
CA LEU A 413 31.08 6.94 12.96
C LEU A 413 31.45 8.24 12.20
N ARG A 414 32.12 8.12 11.06
CA ARG A 414 32.44 9.26 10.19
C ARG A 414 31.18 9.91 9.62
N GLU A 415 30.20 9.11 9.23
CA GLU A 415 28.92 9.58 8.70
C GLU A 415 28.04 10.21 9.79
N ILE A 416 28.12 9.75 11.05
CA ILE A 416 27.50 10.44 12.22
C ILE A 416 28.14 11.81 12.42
N GLN A 417 29.47 11.89 12.31
CA GLN A 417 30.21 13.15 12.49
C GLN A 417 29.86 14.19 11.41
N ASN A 418 29.59 13.75 10.18
CA ASN A 418 29.18 14.63 9.07
C ASN A 418 28.16 13.92 8.16
N PRO A 419 26.85 13.97 8.50
CA PRO A 419 25.83 13.25 7.76
C PRO A 419 25.65 13.81 6.35
N ARG A 420 25.76 12.95 5.33
CA ARG A 420 25.47 13.32 3.95
C ARG A 420 23.97 13.43 3.70
N ARG A 421 23.62 14.04 2.57
CA ARG A 421 22.24 14.03 2.06
C ARG A 421 21.77 12.59 1.84
N GLY A 422 20.66 12.21 2.47
CA GLY A 422 20.06 10.88 2.36
C GLY A 422 20.49 9.90 3.45
N ALA A 423 21.37 10.29 4.39
CA ALA A 423 21.66 9.51 5.58
C ALA A 423 20.41 9.35 6.48
N THR A 424 20.24 8.18 7.07
CA THR A 424 19.06 7.88 7.91
C THR A 424 19.45 7.31 9.27
N LEU A 425 18.58 7.50 10.27
CA LEU A 425 18.79 6.91 11.61
C LEU A 425 18.72 5.37 11.57
N LYS A 426 18.03 4.77 10.60
CA LYS A 426 18.04 3.30 10.41
C LYS A 426 19.44 2.74 10.18
N THR A 427 20.33 3.56 9.61
CA THR A 427 21.73 3.19 9.36
C THR A 427 22.64 3.75 10.44
N LEU A 428 22.55 5.05 10.71
CA LEU A 428 23.48 5.70 11.64
C LEU A 428 23.19 5.34 13.11
N GLY A 429 21.94 5.04 13.45
CA GLY A 429 21.52 4.63 14.79
C GLY A 429 21.78 3.16 15.12
N SER A 430 22.37 2.39 14.20
CA SER A 430 22.53 0.93 14.33
C SER A 430 23.73 0.51 15.20
N LEU A 431 24.60 1.44 15.60
CA LEU A 431 25.69 1.11 16.53
C LEU A 431 25.11 0.75 17.89
N SER A 432 25.69 -0.25 18.57
CA SER A 432 25.24 -0.72 19.89
C SER A 432 25.50 0.28 21.02
N ASP A 433 26.34 1.27 20.79
CA ASP A 433 26.70 2.29 21.78
C ASP A 433 25.45 3.04 22.25
N ALA A 434 25.32 3.23 23.56
CA ALA A 434 24.24 4.04 24.13
C ALA A 434 24.49 5.54 23.87
N GLU A 435 25.74 5.98 23.96
CA GLU A 435 26.19 7.34 23.74
C GLU A 435 27.56 7.33 23.03
N LEU A 436 27.90 8.41 22.33
CA LEU A 436 29.19 8.58 21.64
C LEU A 436 29.87 9.88 22.09
N PRO A 437 30.50 9.91 23.28
CA PRO A 437 31.08 11.13 23.86
C PRO A 437 32.11 11.82 22.95
N ASP A 438 32.89 11.06 22.19
CA ASP A 438 33.91 11.58 21.26
C ASP A 438 33.30 12.35 20.08
N LEU A 439 32.00 12.18 19.82
CA LEU A 439 31.28 12.88 18.76
C LEU A 439 30.40 14.02 19.29
N ASP A 440 30.36 14.27 20.61
CA ASP A 440 29.47 15.25 21.22
C ASP A 440 29.61 16.64 20.56
N ASP A 441 30.84 17.11 20.36
CA ASP A 441 31.07 18.43 19.76
C ASP A 441 30.58 18.52 18.31
N ALA A 442 30.76 17.46 17.52
CA ALA A 442 30.26 17.41 16.14
C ALA A 442 28.73 17.34 16.09
N LEU A 443 28.12 16.55 16.98
CA LEU A 443 26.66 16.44 17.09
C LEU A 443 26.03 17.79 17.44
N ALA A 444 26.60 18.51 18.42
CA ALA A 444 26.14 19.84 18.78
C ALA A 444 26.34 20.85 17.64
N ALA A 445 27.53 20.90 17.03
CA ALA A 445 27.81 21.84 15.95
C ALA A 445 26.91 21.62 14.71
N ASN A 446 26.66 20.37 14.35
CA ASN A 446 25.77 20.03 13.23
C ASN A 446 24.31 20.44 13.51
N PHE A 447 23.84 20.23 14.74
CA PHE A 447 22.51 20.67 15.15
C PHE A 447 22.41 22.21 15.17
N GLU A 448 23.39 22.90 15.76
CA GLU A 448 23.48 24.37 15.79
C GLU A 448 23.46 24.98 14.37
N ALA A 449 24.17 24.36 13.42
CA ALA A 449 24.23 24.82 12.03
C ALA A 449 22.95 24.49 11.25
N SER A 450 22.26 23.39 11.57
CA SER A 450 21.07 22.94 10.86
C SER A 450 20.19 22.06 11.74
N ASN A 451 18.97 22.53 12.03
CA ASN A 451 17.95 21.76 12.73
C ASN A 451 17.25 20.72 11.81
N SER A 452 18.00 19.99 10.99
CA SER A 452 17.44 18.91 10.17
C SER A 452 17.01 17.72 11.05
N GLU A 453 16.13 16.87 10.53
CA GLU A 453 15.64 15.68 11.27
C GLU A 453 16.78 14.73 11.65
N ILE A 454 17.72 14.47 10.75
CA ILE A 454 18.84 13.56 11.02
C ILE A 454 19.76 14.10 12.13
N HIS A 455 20.00 15.41 12.21
CA HIS A 455 20.82 15.98 13.28
C HIS A 455 20.14 15.86 14.64
N ALA A 456 18.84 16.18 14.73
CA ALA A 456 18.07 15.99 15.95
C ALA A 456 18.03 14.51 16.38
N ALA A 457 17.91 13.60 15.41
CA ALA A 457 17.87 12.17 15.64
C ALA A 457 19.19 11.63 16.21
N LEU A 458 20.33 12.07 15.67
CA LEU A 458 21.65 11.68 16.16
C LEU A 458 21.93 12.25 17.56
N VAL A 459 21.50 13.48 17.86
CA VAL A 459 21.54 14.03 19.23
C VAL A 459 20.73 13.15 20.17
N GLN A 460 19.46 12.85 19.84
CA GLN A 460 18.63 11.99 20.66
C GLN A 460 19.27 10.62 20.91
N ARG A 461 19.83 10.00 19.86
CA ARG A 461 20.36 8.64 19.88
C ARG A 461 21.71 8.51 20.60
N TYR A 462 22.62 9.48 20.47
CA TYR A 462 24.02 9.32 20.89
C TYR A 462 24.60 10.44 21.77
N ALA A 463 23.98 11.62 21.84
CA ALA A 463 24.55 12.71 22.64
C ALA A 463 24.56 12.37 24.13
N THR A 464 25.63 12.77 24.82
CA THR A 464 25.70 12.66 26.27
C THR A 464 25.04 13.86 26.96
N ARG A 465 24.79 13.76 28.27
CA ARG A 465 24.30 14.88 29.10
C ARG A 465 25.17 16.15 29.00
N LYS A 466 26.45 16.07 28.62
CA LYS A 466 27.34 17.24 28.50
C LYS A 466 26.80 18.28 27.49
N LEU A 467 26.06 17.83 26.48
CA LEU A 467 25.51 18.71 25.45
C LEU A 467 24.20 19.41 25.85
N ALA A 468 23.59 19.04 26.98
CA ALA A 468 22.27 19.52 27.40
C ALA A 468 22.11 21.05 27.25
N GLN A 469 23.07 21.81 27.76
CA GLN A 469 23.02 23.29 27.72
C GLN A 469 23.14 23.86 26.31
N ARG A 470 24.02 23.31 25.46
CA ARG A 470 24.20 23.77 24.06
C ARG A 470 22.97 23.49 23.20
N ILE A 471 22.43 22.27 23.33
CA ILE A 471 21.21 21.88 22.62
C ILE A 471 20.02 22.70 23.11
N LEU A 472 19.89 22.91 24.42
CA LEU A 472 18.82 23.74 24.98
C LEU A 472 18.92 25.18 24.46
N ALA A 473 20.10 25.81 24.51
CA ALA A 473 20.31 27.15 23.98
C ALA A 473 19.93 27.30 22.49
N SER A 474 20.06 26.22 21.71
CA SER A 474 19.74 26.21 20.27
C SER A 474 18.28 25.91 19.94
N ALA A 475 17.54 25.31 20.88
CA ALA A 475 16.20 24.77 20.64
C ALA A 475 15.10 25.32 21.57
N ASP A 476 15.44 25.87 22.74
CA ASP A 476 14.48 26.17 23.81
C ASP A 476 13.35 27.08 23.33
N ASP A 477 13.68 28.22 22.73
CA ASP A 477 12.73 29.20 22.20
C ASP A 477 11.94 28.71 20.97
N LYS A 478 12.39 27.62 20.35
CA LYS A 478 11.78 27.01 19.16
C LYS A 478 10.81 25.88 19.51
N ILE A 479 10.87 25.30 20.71
CA ILE A 479 9.90 24.27 21.15
C ILE A 479 8.49 24.86 21.14
N GLY A 480 7.58 24.17 20.47
CA GLY A 480 6.21 24.59 20.18
C GLY A 480 6.03 25.20 18.78
N ARG A 481 7.12 25.60 18.12
CA ARG A 481 7.12 26.23 16.77
C ARG A 481 7.95 25.45 15.75
N MET A 482 8.85 24.59 16.23
CA MET A 482 9.67 23.70 15.41
C MET A 482 8.82 22.63 14.74
N ALA A 483 9.32 22.10 13.62
CA ALA A 483 8.73 20.94 12.95
C ALA A 483 8.66 19.72 13.88
N CYS A 484 7.60 18.93 13.74
CA CYS A 484 7.20 17.95 14.76
C CYS A 484 8.23 16.83 14.97
N SER A 485 8.80 16.27 13.89
CA SER A 485 9.81 15.21 13.99
C SER A 485 11.03 15.66 14.82
N GLN A 486 11.55 16.84 14.52
CA GLN A 486 12.69 17.42 15.24
C GLN A 486 12.34 17.69 16.71
N GLN A 487 11.17 18.29 16.96
CA GLN A 487 10.70 18.58 18.32
C GLN A 487 10.60 17.31 19.15
N THR A 488 9.98 16.26 18.59
CA THR A 488 9.86 14.95 19.22
C THR A 488 11.22 14.41 19.65
N LEU A 489 12.22 14.46 18.77
CA LEU A 489 13.56 13.94 19.05
C LEU A 489 14.29 14.73 20.13
N ILE A 490 14.17 16.06 20.12
CA ILE A 490 14.80 16.91 21.15
C ILE A 490 14.11 16.77 22.50
N VAL A 491 12.77 16.72 22.55
CA VAL A 491 12.05 16.45 23.80
C VAL A 491 12.45 15.07 24.35
N ALA A 492 12.52 14.04 23.50
CA ALA A 492 12.95 12.70 23.89
C ALA A 492 14.41 12.64 24.37
N TYR A 493 15.30 13.45 23.80
CA TYR A 493 16.66 13.62 24.31
C TYR A 493 16.67 14.12 25.76
N PHE A 494 15.93 15.20 26.05
CA PHE A 494 15.84 15.72 27.41
C PHE A 494 15.15 14.76 28.36
N LEU A 495 14.07 14.08 27.96
CA LEU A 495 13.44 13.02 28.76
C LEU A 495 14.42 11.87 29.10
N ARG A 496 15.43 11.62 28.25
CA ARG A 496 16.47 10.62 28.51
C ARG A 496 17.55 11.11 29.47
N ILE A 497 18.01 12.35 29.32
CA ILE A 497 19.19 12.87 30.03
C ILE A 497 18.87 13.77 31.22
N ASP A 498 17.70 14.41 31.28
CA ASP A 498 17.24 15.28 32.37
C ASP A 498 15.71 15.38 32.34
N GLU A 499 15.05 14.47 33.06
CA GLU A 499 13.59 14.31 33.04
C GLU A 499 12.83 15.57 33.48
N ALA A 500 13.38 16.39 34.38
CA ALA A 500 12.74 17.63 34.81
C ALA A 500 12.68 18.66 33.67
N THR A 501 13.80 18.86 32.98
CA THR A 501 13.83 19.71 31.78
C THR A 501 12.96 19.11 30.69
N GLY A 502 13.08 17.80 30.43
CA GLY A 502 12.28 17.09 29.42
C GLY A 502 10.77 17.23 29.65
N SER A 503 10.32 17.15 30.90
CA SER A 503 8.91 17.36 31.29
C SER A 503 8.44 18.78 30.94
N SER A 504 9.21 19.80 31.28
CA SER A 504 8.88 21.19 30.94
C SER A 504 8.81 21.42 29.43
N LEU A 505 9.74 20.83 28.66
CA LEU A 505 9.73 20.92 27.20
C LEU A 505 8.54 20.17 26.59
N LEU A 506 8.21 18.99 27.12
CA LEU A 506 7.04 18.21 26.72
C LEU A 506 5.76 19.02 26.91
N ASP A 507 5.57 19.63 28.08
CA ASP A 507 4.37 20.43 28.34
C ASP A 507 4.25 21.62 27.39
N ARG A 508 5.34 22.33 27.14
CA ARG A 508 5.37 23.43 26.17
C ARG A 508 5.07 22.95 24.75
N ALA A 509 5.65 21.82 24.35
CA ALA A 509 5.41 21.18 23.05
C ALA A 509 3.94 20.79 22.84
N MET A 510 3.31 20.20 23.88
CA MET A 510 1.93 19.72 23.81
C MET A 510 0.88 20.81 24.07
N THR A 511 1.28 21.96 24.61
CA THR A 511 0.38 23.11 24.85
C THR A 511 0.42 24.12 23.70
N SER A 512 1.57 24.28 23.04
CA SER A 512 1.69 25.20 21.91
C SER A 512 0.70 24.86 20.80
N ARG A 513 0.03 25.89 20.29
CA ARG A 513 -0.88 25.82 19.14
C ARG A 513 -0.31 26.48 17.88
N ALA A 514 0.97 26.89 17.92
CA ALA A 514 1.64 27.51 16.78
C ALA A 514 1.89 26.51 15.62
N THR A 515 1.87 25.21 15.92
CA THR A 515 1.99 24.12 14.95
C THR A 515 0.91 23.05 15.23
N GLY A 516 0.87 21.99 14.42
CA GLY A 516 0.05 20.81 14.68
C GLY A 516 0.67 19.81 15.66
N CYS A 517 1.88 20.06 16.20
CA CYS A 517 2.70 19.05 16.88
C CYS A 517 2.10 18.52 18.19
N TRP A 518 1.20 19.28 18.82
CA TRP A 518 0.50 18.86 20.04
C TRP A 518 -0.40 17.63 19.84
N ARG A 519 -0.76 17.29 18.59
CA ARG A 519 -1.55 16.09 18.23
C ARG A 519 -0.71 14.81 18.19
N PHE A 520 0.60 14.89 18.45
CA PHE A 520 1.55 13.81 18.18
C PHE A 520 2.31 13.33 19.41
N LEU A 521 1.66 13.31 20.58
CA LEU A 521 2.23 12.73 21.81
C LEU A 521 2.73 11.29 21.61
N ASN A 522 2.01 10.52 20.78
CA ASN A 522 2.36 9.15 20.42
C ASN A 522 3.74 9.05 19.74
N GLN A 523 4.16 10.04 18.95
CA GLN A 523 5.50 10.03 18.33
C GLN A 523 6.60 10.20 19.38
N ILE A 524 6.35 10.96 20.45
CA ILE A 524 7.29 11.08 21.58
C ILE A 524 7.38 9.75 22.32
N ALA A 525 6.25 9.10 22.58
CA ALA A 525 6.22 7.78 23.22
C ALA A 525 6.89 6.69 22.36
N ASP A 526 6.72 6.73 21.03
CA ASP A 526 7.40 5.81 20.09
C ASP A 526 8.94 5.91 20.19
N VAL A 527 9.47 7.09 20.52
CA VAL A 527 10.93 7.29 20.72
C VAL A 527 11.35 7.03 22.16
N ARG A 528 10.58 7.51 23.14
CA ARG A 528 10.93 7.46 24.56
C ARG A 528 9.70 7.57 25.46
N MET A 529 9.03 6.45 25.70
CA MET A 529 8.02 6.35 26.76
C MET A 529 8.67 6.46 28.15
N THR A 530 8.09 7.31 29.01
CA THR A 530 8.51 7.54 30.41
C THR A 530 7.25 7.69 31.29
N PRO A 531 7.36 7.57 32.63
CA PRO A 531 6.24 7.84 33.52
C PRO A 531 5.65 9.25 33.33
N VAL A 532 6.47 10.26 33.02
CA VAL A 532 6.02 11.62 32.72
C VAL A 532 5.14 11.67 31.46
N VAL A 533 5.54 10.96 30.40
CA VAL A 533 4.74 10.86 29.15
C VAL A 533 3.43 10.11 29.40
N GLU A 534 3.44 9.04 30.21
CA GLU A 534 2.23 8.30 30.59
C GLU A 534 1.25 9.18 31.37
N MET A 535 1.73 9.90 32.39
CA MET A 535 0.91 10.82 33.18
C MET A 535 0.31 11.92 32.31
N ARG A 536 1.10 12.45 31.36
CA ARG A 536 0.61 13.44 30.40
C ARG A 536 -0.52 12.86 29.53
N ALA A 537 -0.34 11.65 28.99
CA ALA A 537 -1.36 11.00 28.18
C ALA A 537 -2.63 10.69 29.00
N ILE A 538 -2.51 10.27 30.26
CA ILE A 538 -3.66 10.06 31.15
C ILE A 538 -4.41 11.39 31.37
N ALA A 539 -3.70 12.48 31.64
CA ALA A 539 -4.32 13.80 31.82
C ALA A 539 -5.03 14.29 30.54
N ASP A 540 -4.48 13.97 29.38
CA ASP A 540 -5.02 14.35 28.06
C ASP A 540 -6.27 13.53 27.65
N LEU A 541 -6.66 12.49 28.40
CA LEU A 541 -7.91 11.72 28.15
C LEU A 541 -9.18 12.56 28.35
N ASP A 542 -9.14 13.55 29.24
CA ASP A 542 -10.27 14.45 29.54
C ASP A 542 -10.23 15.76 28.72
N ASN A 543 -9.37 15.82 27.70
CA ASN A 543 -9.23 17.03 26.88
C ASN A 543 -10.48 17.27 26.00
N PRO A 544 -10.98 18.52 25.88
CA PRO A 544 -12.10 18.82 25.00
C PRO A 544 -11.79 18.64 23.50
N ASP A 545 -10.51 18.67 23.12
CA ASP A 545 -10.09 18.49 21.74
C ASP A 545 -9.94 16.99 21.40
N PRO A 546 -10.75 16.46 20.46
CA PRO A 546 -10.74 15.04 20.14
C PRO A 546 -9.40 14.56 19.56
N ASP A 547 -8.61 15.43 18.93
CA ASP A 547 -7.30 15.03 18.42
C ASP A 547 -6.29 14.81 19.56
N VAL A 548 -6.39 15.56 20.66
CA VAL A 548 -5.59 15.33 21.87
C VAL A 548 -5.96 13.97 22.46
N VAL A 549 -7.26 13.71 22.62
CA VAL A 549 -7.76 12.46 23.19
C VAL A 549 -7.33 11.25 22.34
N ILE A 550 -7.46 11.33 21.02
CA ILE A 550 -7.01 10.25 20.12
C ILE A 550 -5.51 9.97 20.31
N ALA A 551 -4.67 11.00 20.35
CA ALA A 551 -3.23 10.85 20.53
C ALA A 551 -2.88 10.24 21.89
N ALA A 552 -3.55 10.66 22.96
CA ALA A 552 -3.40 10.12 24.30
C ALA A 552 -3.81 8.64 24.38
N VAL A 553 -5.00 8.30 23.87
CA VAL A 553 -5.53 6.93 23.85
C VAL A 553 -4.62 5.99 23.06
N GLN A 554 -4.14 6.42 21.88
CA GLN A 554 -3.19 5.65 21.08
C GLN A 554 -1.84 5.47 21.80
N THR A 555 -1.35 6.51 22.48
CA THR A 555 -0.12 6.46 23.29
C THR A 555 -0.23 5.41 24.39
N LEU A 556 -1.31 5.45 25.18
CA LEU A 556 -1.55 4.51 26.27
C LEU A 556 -1.82 3.09 25.76
N GLY A 557 -2.56 2.91 24.67
CA GLY A 557 -2.80 1.60 24.08
C GLY A 557 -1.51 0.93 23.59
N ARG A 558 -0.61 1.71 22.96
CA ARG A 558 0.62 1.16 22.37
C ARG A 558 1.74 0.98 23.40
N HIS A 559 1.93 1.94 24.31
CA HIS A 559 3.09 2.02 25.20
C HIS A 559 2.75 2.05 26.68
N GLY A 560 1.48 2.21 27.03
CA GLY A 560 1.05 2.38 28.42
C GLY A 560 1.35 1.14 29.26
N SER A 561 1.72 1.40 30.51
CA SER A 561 1.83 0.39 31.54
C SER A 561 0.47 -0.26 31.84
N PRO A 562 0.43 -1.40 32.56
CA PRO A 562 -0.85 -1.98 33.00
C PRO A 562 -1.74 -0.99 33.77
N ALA A 563 -1.15 0.02 34.44
CA ALA A 563 -1.90 1.01 35.21
C ALA A 563 -2.72 1.97 34.33
N ALA A 564 -2.42 2.07 33.03
CA ALA A 564 -3.14 2.91 32.08
C ALA A 564 -4.53 2.36 31.68
N LEU A 565 -4.80 1.06 31.92
CA LEU A 565 -6.04 0.42 31.49
C LEU A 565 -7.29 1.02 32.18
N GLU A 566 -7.24 1.20 33.50
CA GLU A 566 -8.39 1.73 34.24
C GLU A 566 -8.73 3.18 33.88
N PRO A 567 -7.75 4.11 33.73
CA PRO A 567 -7.99 5.43 33.17
C PRO A 567 -8.64 5.39 31.78
N LEU A 568 -8.17 4.51 30.88
CA LEU A 568 -8.76 4.35 29.55
C LEU A 568 -10.21 3.87 29.61
N ARG A 569 -10.51 2.86 30.43
CA ARG A 569 -11.87 2.33 30.60
C ARG A 569 -12.81 3.40 31.16
N THR A 570 -12.36 4.13 32.18
CA THR A 570 -13.14 5.20 32.81
C THR A 570 -13.42 6.33 31.83
N ALA A 571 -12.42 6.79 31.08
CA ALA A 571 -12.58 7.81 30.05
C ALA A 571 -13.53 7.34 28.94
N PHE A 572 -13.45 6.08 28.49
CA PHE A 572 -14.37 5.55 27.49
C PHE A 572 -15.81 5.43 27.99
N GLN A 573 -16.02 5.05 29.26
CA GLN A 573 -17.35 5.04 29.88
C GLN A 573 -17.93 6.46 29.96
N GLY A 574 -17.12 7.46 30.34
CA GLY A 574 -17.55 8.87 30.34
C GLY A 574 -17.89 9.38 28.94
N TRP A 575 -17.07 9.02 27.96
CA TRP A 575 -17.36 9.29 26.54
C TRP A 575 -18.67 8.63 26.10
N HIS A 576 -18.87 7.34 26.40
CA HIS A 576 -20.10 6.61 26.08
C HIS A 576 -21.33 7.29 26.69
N ALA A 577 -21.28 7.66 27.97
CA ALA A 577 -22.38 8.34 28.65
C ALA A 577 -22.77 9.66 27.96
N THR A 578 -21.82 10.35 27.34
CA THR A 578 -22.05 11.61 26.61
C THR A 578 -22.70 11.40 25.23
N TRP A 579 -22.40 10.29 24.57
CA TRP A 579 -22.76 10.03 23.17
C TRP A 579 -23.80 8.93 22.96
N ALA A 580 -24.16 8.18 24.00
CA ALA A 580 -25.22 7.20 23.95
C ALA A 580 -26.53 7.83 23.44
N GLY A 581 -27.14 7.20 22.42
CA GLY A 581 -28.33 7.74 21.74
C GLY A 581 -28.07 8.86 20.74
N ARG A 582 -26.82 9.34 20.59
CA ARG A 582 -26.43 10.46 19.70
C ARG A 582 -25.54 10.02 18.53
N ALA A 583 -25.58 8.74 18.15
CA ALA A 583 -24.73 8.16 17.11
C ALA A 583 -24.79 8.91 15.77
N ALA A 584 -25.95 9.46 15.39
CA ALA A 584 -26.13 10.21 14.15
C ALA A 584 -25.26 11.48 14.08
N GLU A 585 -24.94 12.10 15.23
CA GLU A 585 -24.05 13.27 15.29
C GLU A 585 -22.58 12.91 15.00
N LEU A 586 -22.22 11.65 15.20
CA LEU A 586 -20.86 11.14 15.00
C LEU A 586 -20.60 10.68 13.56
N ALA A 587 -21.65 10.45 12.79
CA ALA A 587 -21.52 10.02 11.40
C ALA A 587 -20.85 11.11 10.56
N TYR A 588 -19.71 10.78 9.95
CA TYR A 588 -19.01 11.67 9.03
C TYR A 588 -19.88 12.00 7.81
N SER A 589 -19.77 13.23 7.31
CA SER A 589 -20.43 13.64 6.08
C SER A 589 -19.49 14.50 5.24
N HIS A 590 -19.50 14.27 3.92
CA HIS A 590 -18.76 15.09 2.97
C HIS A 590 -19.43 16.44 2.70
N VAL A 591 -20.74 16.55 2.90
CA VAL A 591 -21.54 17.72 2.49
C VAL A 591 -21.84 18.69 3.63
N VAL A 592 -21.92 18.18 4.86
CA VAL A 592 -22.25 18.95 6.06
C VAL A 592 -21.12 18.78 7.06
N GLU A 593 -20.55 19.90 7.49
CA GLU A 593 -19.63 19.89 8.61
C GLU A 593 -20.39 19.49 9.87
N ARG A 594 -20.00 18.36 10.44
CA ARG A 594 -20.52 17.87 11.72
C ARG A 594 -19.38 18.00 12.72
N PRO A 595 -19.42 18.98 13.63
CA PRO A 595 -18.31 19.22 14.55
C PRO A 595 -18.00 17.99 15.43
N ASN A 596 -19.02 17.16 15.68
CA ASN A 596 -18.92 15.95 16.49
C ASN A 596 -18.48 14.71 15.69
N ALA A 597 -18.40 14.75 14.36
CA ALA A 597 -18.03 13.57 13.57
C ALA A 597 -16.65 13.01 13.93
N ARG A 598 -15.73 13.89 14.38
CA ARG A 598 -14.40 13.48 14.84
C ARG A 598 -14.46 12.55 16.07
N GLN A 599 -15.54 12.59 16.85
CA GLN A 599 -15.72 11.72 18.02
C GLN A 599 -15.92 10.25 17.62
N ALA A 600 -16.36 9.93 16.40
CA ALA A 600 -16.35 8.55 15.91
C ALA A 600 -14.92 7.96 15.87
N MET A 601 -13.91 8.81 15.63
CA MET A 601 -12.52 8.39 15.67
C MET A 601 -11.97 8.29 17.09
N VAL A 602 -12.52 9.06 18.04
CA VAL A 602 -12.23 8.89 19.47
C VAL A 602 -12.75 7.53 19.93
N GLU A 603 -13.97 7.17 19.56
CA GLU A 603 -14.55 5.83 19.83
C GLU A 603 -13.67 4.71 19.28
N ASP A 604 -13.27 4.82 18.01
CA ASP A 604 -12.41 3.81 17.38
C ASP A 604 -11.03 3.71 18.04
N ALA A 605 -10.46 4.86 18.46
CA ALA A 605 -9.20 4.88 19.20
C ALA A 605 -9.34 4.17 20.56
N PHE A 606 -10.41 4.43 21.33
CA PHE A 606 -10.65 3.73 22.60
C PHE A 606 -10.86 2.23 22.40
N ARG A 607 -11.70 1.86 21.43
CA ARG A 607 -11.93 0.46 21.04
C ARG A 607 -10.60 -0.24 20.75
N GLN A 608 -9.78 0.36 19.89
CA GLN A 608 -8.50 -0.21 19.50
C GLN A 608 -7.53 -0.27 20.68
N ALA A 609 -7.36 0.81 21.45
CA ALA A 609 -6.44 0.84 22.58
C ALA A 609 -6.82 -0.17 23.66
N ILE A 610 -8.07 -0.17 24.13
CA ILE A 610 -8.53 -1.09 25.19
C ILE A 610 -8.49 -2.55 24.70
N GLY A 611 -8.95 -2.80 23.47
CA GLY A 611 -9.05 -4.16 22.94
C GLY A 611 -7.72 -4.76 22.46
N THR A 612 -6.79 -3.94 21.96
CA THR A 612 -5.50 -4.38 21.39
C THR A 612 -4.26 -3.88 22.14
N GLY A 613 -4.44 -3.31 23.33
CA GLY A 613 -3.35 -2.72 24.10
C GLY A 613 -2.22 -3.69 24.42
N GLN A 614 -0.98 -3.20 24.40
CA GLN A 614 0.23 -4.02 24.62
C GLN A 614 0.49 -4.28 26.11
N GLY A 615 0.04 -3.36 26.97
CA GLY A 615 0.29 -3.36 28.42
C GLY A 615 -0.59 -4.30 29.26
N TRP A 616 -1.64 -4.89 28.70
CA TRP A 616 -2.60 -5.75 29.43
C TRP A 616 -3.07 -6.90 28.54
N LEU A 617 -3.99 -7.74 29.02
CA LEU A 617 -4.62 -8.79 28.23
C LEU A 617 -6.13 -8.57 28.24
N THR A 618 -6.75 -8.59 27.06
CA THR A 618 -8.20 -8.35 26.90
C THR A 618 -8.84 -9.62 26.36
N ARG A 619 -9.65 -10.28 27.19
CA ARG A 619 -10.32 -11.55 26.88
C ARG A 619 -11.68 -11.32 26.24
N ALA A 620 -12.27 -12.38 25.69
CA ALA A 620 -13.56 -12.34 25.01
C ALA A 620 -14.67 -11.68 25.86
N SER A 621 -14.73 -11.95 27.17
CA SER A 621 -15.72 -11.31 28.06
C SER A 621 -15.54 -9.80 28.16
N GLU A 622 -14.29 -9.33 28.22
CA GLU A 622 -13.98 -7.89 28.29
C GLU A 622 -14.20 -7.20 26.94
N LEU A 623 -14.01 -7.92 25.82
CA LEU A 623 -14.35 -7.42 24.48
C LEU A 623 -15.86 -7.32 24.28
N LEU A 624 -16.66 -8.23 24.86
CA LEU A 624 -18.12 -8.12 24.87
C LEU A 624 -18.60 -6.91 25.70
N GLU A 625 -17.96 -6.67 26.84
CA GLU A 625 -18.21 -5.46 27.62
C GLU A 625 -17.84 -4.20 26.83
N LEU A 626 -16.66 -4.18 26.20
CA LEU A 626 -16.23 -3.09 25.32
C LEU A 626 -17.22 -2.86 24.17
N GLN A 627 -17.72 -3.94 23.56
CA GLN A 627 -18.72 -3.87 22.49
C GLN A 627 -20.05 -3.24 22.98
N SER A 628 -20.43 -3.50 24.23
CA SER A 628 -21.65 -2.92 24.83
C SER A 628 -21.57 -1.39 25.02
N LEU A 629 -20.34 -0.85 25.14
CA LEU A 629 -20.08 0.58 25.24
C LEU A 629 -19.97 1.27 23.86
N CYS A 630 -20.02 0.52 22.75
CA CYS A 630 -20.03 1.13 21.42
C CYS A 630 -21.36 1.88 21.16
N VAL A 631 -21.23 3.14 20.76
CA VAL A 631 -22.29 4.01 20.24
C VAL A 631 -22.54 3.75 18.76
N THR A 632 -21.49 3.64 17.93
CA THR A 632 -21.64 3.43 16.48
C THR A 632 -21.71 1.95 16.08
N ASP A 633 -22.39 1.67 14.95
CA ASP A 633 -22.44 0.31 14.38
C ASP A 633 -21.07 -0.18 13.90
N ASN A 634 -20.23 0.75 13.42
CA ASN A 634 -18.85 0.41 13.04
C ASN A 634 -18.07 -0.07 14.26
N CYS A 635 -18.13 0.63 15.40
CA CYS A 635 -17.49 0.16 16.64
C CYS A 635 -18.00 -1.23 17.03
N ARG A 636 -19.32 -1.46 17.04
CA ARG A 636 -19.89 -2.78 17.39
C ARG A 636 -19.38 -3.88 16.48
N THR A 637 -19.37 -3.64 15.17
CA THR A 637 -18.94 -4.61 14.15
C THR A 637 -17.44 -4.90 14.27
N GLN A 638 -16.61 -3.87 14.37
CA GLN A 638 -15.16 -4.01 14.46
C GLN A 638 -14.73 -4.69 15.76
N THR A 639 -15.39 -4.40 16.89
CA THR A 639 -15.15 -5.13 18.15
C THR A 639 -15.57 -6.59 18.02
N GLY A 640 -16.66 -6.87 17.29
CA GLY A 640 -17.07 -8.24 16.98
C GLY A 640 -15.98 -9.04 16.28
N TYR A 641 -15.25 -8.44 15.33
CA TYR A 641 -14.12 -9.09 14.66
C TYR A 641 -12.91 -9.38 15.57
N MET A 642 -12.82 -8.72 16.73
CA MET A 642 -11.77 -8.97 17.72
C MET A 642 -12.09 -10.15 18.64
N ILE A 643 -13.36 -10.58 18.68
CA ILE A 643 -13.81 -11.67 19.54
C ILE A 643 -13.53 -12.98 18.83
N HIS A 644 -12.51 -13.70 19.29
CA HIS A 644 -12.11 -14.99 18.74
C HIS A 644 -12.56 -16.14 19.65
N GLU A 645 -13.00 -17.25 19.05
CA GLU A 645 -13.30 -18.50 19.77
C GLU A 645 -12.04 -19.14 20.39
N ASN A 646 -10.87 -18.90 19.78
CA ASN A 646 -9.57 -19.37 20.26
C ASN A 646 -8.56 -18.23 20.26
N ASP A 647 -8.17 -17.77 21.45
CA ASP A 647 -7.24 -16.66 21.67
C ASP A 647 -5.79 -17.10 21.96
N THR A 648 -5.47 -18.38 21.77
CA THR A 648 -4.12 -18.96 21.95
C THR A 648 -3.48 -19.44 20.63
N ARG A 649 -4.06 -19.07 19.49
CA ARG A 649 -3.49 -19.35 18.17
C ARG A 649 -2.52 -18.23 17.77
N ILE A 650 -1.26 -18.59 17.53
CA ILE A 650 -0.24 -17.71 16.96
C ILE A 650 -0.16 -17.99 15.45
N MET A 651 -0.40 -16.96 14.63
CA MET A 651 -0.22 -17.00 13.19
C MET A 651 1.04 -16.25 12.78
N LEU A 652 1.98 -16.96 12.16
CA LEU A 652 3.14 -16.35 11.52
C LEU A 652 2.83 -16.14 10.03
N TRP A 653 2.75 -14.87 9.63
CA TRP A 653 2.53 -14.46 8.25
C TRP A 653 3.83 -14.14 7.52
N SER A 654 4.76 -13.47 8.22
CA SER A 654 6.14 -13.31 7.79
C SER A 654 7.11 -12.94 8.91
N ILE A 655 8.39 -13.23 8.71
CA ILE A 655 9.48 -12.68 9.52
C ILE A 655 10.57 -12.27 8.54
N ASN A 656 10.73 -10.96 8.26
CA ASN A 656 11.74 -10.35 7.37
C ASN A 656 13.06 -10.03 8.09
N GLU A 657 12.95 -9.48 9.29
CA GLU A 657 14.03 -9.33 10.27
C GLU A 657 13.37 -9.59 11.65
N PRO A 658 14.12 -9.87 12.73
CA PRO A 658 13.52 -10.06 14.05
C PRO A 658 12.60 -8.90 14.50
N ASP A 659 12.91 -7.69 14.03
CA ASP A 659 12.15 -6.45 14.26
C ASP A 659 11.25 -6.04 13.08
N GLU A 660 11.17 -6.89 12.05
CA GLU A 660 10.30 -6.73 10.89
C GLU A 660 9.56 -8.04 10.63
N SER A 661 8.58 -8.34 11.48
CA SER A 661 7.73 -9.53 11.41
C SER A 661 6.27 -9.15 11.14
N GLN A 662 5.45 -10.11 10.74
CA GLN A 662 4.00 -10.02 10.71
C GLN A 662 3.44 -11.23 11.43
N ILE A 663 2.98 -10.99 12.64
CA ILE A 663 2.52 -12.04 13.55
C ILE A 663 1.17 -11.64 14.11
N GLU A 664 0.25 -12.59 14.22
CA GLU A 664 -1.04 -12.38 14.87
C GLU A 664 -1.21 -13.37 16.04
N LEU A 665 -1.79 -12.88 17.13
CA LEU A 665 -2.29 -13.69 18.25
C LEU A 665 -3.64 -13.12 18.65
N ALA A 666 -4.72 -13.86 18.37
CA ALA A 666 -6.09 -13.34 18.51
C ALA A 666 -6.25 -11.98 17.79
N GLN A 667 -6.72 -10.95 18.50
CA GLN A 667 -6.89 -9.59 17.96
C GLN A 667 -5.58 -8.77 17.89
N TYR A 668 -4.46 -9.31 18.39
CA TYR A 668 -3.19 -8.59 18.48
C TYR A 668 -2.33 -8.85 17.24
N ARG A 669 -1.70 -7.78 16.74
CA ARG A 669 -0.75 -7.83 15.63
C ARG A 669 0.60 -7.33 16.10
N PHE A 670 1.67 -8.03 15.71
CA PHE A 670 3.03 -7.71 16.12
C PHE A 670 3.94 -7.56 14.91
N THR A 671 4.83 -6.59 15.02
CA THR A 671 5.90 -6.36 14.04
C THR A 671 7.24 -6.93 14.48
N SER A 672 7.34 -7.57 15.66
CA SER A 672 8.56 -8.19 16.14
C SER A 672 8.29 -9.38 17.06
N ILE A 673 9.27 -10.28 17.14
CA ILE A 673 9.23 -11.44 18.05
C ILE A 673 9.32 -10.99 19.51
N ALA A 674 10.05 -9.91 19.79
CA ALA A 674 10.13 -9.35 21.14
C ALA A 674 8.75 -8.90 21.66
N ALA A 675 7.99 -8.18 20.83
CA ALA A 675 6.64 -7.73 21.21
C ALA A 675 5.69 -8.92 21.44
N LEU A 676 5.80 -9.98 20.61
CA LEU A 676 5.05 -11.22 20.83
C LEU A 676 5.40 -11.85 22.19
N LYS A 677 6.69 -11.96 22.52
CA LYS A 677 7.15 -12.55 23.80
C LYS A 677 6.60 -11.78 25.00
N GLU A 678 6.65 -10.46 24.95
CA GLU A 678 6.07 -9.60 25.99
C GLU A 678 4.57 -9.88 26.18
N LYS A 679 3.83 -10.02 25.08
CA LYS A 679 2.40 -10.35 25.14
C LYS A 679 2.14 -11.75 25.70
N VAL A 680 2.84 -12.75 25.18
CA VAL A 680 2.72 -14.15 25.60
C VAL A 680 2.99 -14.30 27.10
N ALA A 681 3.97 -13.57 27.64
CA ALA A 681 4.29 -13.58 29.06
C ALA A 681 3.17 -13.07 29.98
N ARG A 682 2.14 -12.39 29.45
CA ARG A 682 0.98 -11.90 30.22
C ARG A 682 -0.14 -12.95 30.33
N TYR A 683 -0.05 -14.06 29.62
CA TYR A 683 -1.02 -15.15 29.76
C TYR A 683 -0.79 -15.94 31.06
N PRO A 684 -1.85 -16.52 31.66
CA PRO A 684 -1.73 -17.36 32.83
C PRO A 684 -0.77 -18.54 32.61
N GLN A 685 -0.05 -18.93 33.66
CA GLN A 685 0.76 -20.16 33.65
C GLN A 685 -0.10 -21.37 33.28
N GLY A 686 0.49 -22.31 32.53
CA GLY A 686 -0.21 -23.47 31.99
C GLY A 686 -0.94 -23.23 30.66
N THR A 687 -0.95 -22.00 30.13
CA THR A 687 -1.53 -21.73 28.80
C THR A 687 -0.78 -22.49 27.72
N ALA A 688 -1.54 -23.16 26.85
CA ALA A 688 -1.02 -23.85 25.67
C ALA A 688 -1.41 -23.08 24.40
N PHE A 689 -0.40 -22.68 23.64
CA PHE A 689 -0.55 -22.01 22.35
C PHE A 689 -0.37 -22.98 21.19
N ILE A 690 -1.10 -22.73 20.11
CA ILE A 690 -0.92 -23.42 18.84
C ILE A 690 -0.29 -22.44 17.87
N LEU A 691 0.89 -22.79 17.36
CA LEU A 691 1.56 -22.01 16.34
C LEU A 691 1.27 -22.57 14.96
N GLN A 692 0.90 -21.69 14.03
CA GLN A 692 0.64 -22.01 12.64
C GLN A 692 1.36 -21.03 11.71
N ARG A 693 1.77 -21.54 10.56
CA ARG A 693 2.49 -20.79 9.53
C ARG A 693 1.60 -20.55 8.32
N SER A 694 1.79 -19.43 7.63
CA SER A 694 1.18 -19.21 6.32
C SER A 694 1.73 -20.21 5.30
N ALA A 695 0.86 -20.82 4.50
CA ALA A 695 1.22 -21.80 3.48
C ALA A 695 2.12 -21.24 2.36
N ASN A 696 2.15 -19.91 2.21
CA ASN A 696 2.90 -19.21 1.16
C ASN A 696 4.32 -18.82 1.57
N GLU A 697 4.80 -19.26 2.74
CA GLU A 697 6.07 -18.78 3.28
C GLU A 697 7.18 -19.82 3.27
N ALA A 698 8.26 -19.51 2.53
CA ALA A 698 9.44 -20.36 2.34
C ALA A 698 10.55 -20.16 3.39
N SER A 699 10.34 -19.26 4.36
CA SER A 699 11.37 -18.84 5.30
C SER A 699 11.68 -19.93 6.35
N ASP A 700 12.96 -20.21 6.59
CA ASP A 700 13.38 -21.08 7.70
C ASP A 700 13.26 -20.31 9.02
N PHE A 701 12.29 -20.72 9.84
CA PHE A 701 11.98 -20.11 11.13
C PHE A 701 12.49 -20.89 12.33
N THR A 702 13.23 -21.98 12.10
CA THR A 702 13.54 -22.96 13.14
C THR A 702 14.25 -22.34 14.34
N ALA A 703 15.19 -21.42 14.12
CA ALA A 703 15.92 -20.76 15.20
C ALA A 703 15.02 -19.84 16.04
N THR A 704 14.29 -18.94 15.39
CA THR A 704 13.34 -18.02 16.04
C THR A 704 12.22 -18.78 16.76
N MET A 705 11.75 -19.88 16.17
CA MET A 705 10.75 -20.75 16.77
C MET A 705 11.26 -21.39 18.06
N SER A 706 12.46 -21.97 17.98
CA SER A 706 13.12 -22.62 19.10
C SER A 706 13.31 -21.64 20.26
N GLU A 707 13.69 -20.39 19.95
CA GLU A 707 13.83 -19.31 20.92
C GLU A 707 12.49 -18.94 21.58
N LEU A 708 11.41 -18.83 20.79
CA LEU A 708 10.07 -18.53 21.29
C LEU A 708 9.52 -19.66 22.18
N MET A 709 9.71 -20.92 21.77
CA MET A 709 9.33 -22.10 22.56
C MET A 709 10.10 -22.18 23.87
N ALA A 710 11.42 -21.94 23.84
CA ALA A 710 12.25 -21.90 25.05
C ALA A 710 11.83 -20.77 26.00
N PHE A 711 11.53 -19.59 25.44
CA PHE A 711 10.99 -18.47 26.23
C PHE A 711 9.65 -18.83 26.89
N ALA A 712 8.71 -19.41 26.15
CA ALA A 712 7.42 -19.83 26.68
C ALA A 712 7.59 -20.86 27.81
N ALA A 713 8.43 -21.88 27.61
CA ALA A 713 8.73 -22.89 28.62
C ALA A 713 9.30 -22.27 29.91
N SER A 714 10.20 -21.30 29.79
CA SER A 714 10.78 -20.58 30.95
C SER A 714 9.73 -19.80 31.78
N ARG A 715 8.55 -19.54 31.20
CA ARG A 715 7.42 -18.85 31.83
C ARG A 715 6.29 -19.80 32.26
N GLY A 716 6.48 -21.12 32.16
CA GLY A 716 5.44 -22.10 32.45
C GLY A 716 4.32 -22.14 31.40
N LEU A 717 4.62 -21.76 30.17
CA LEU A 717 3.72 -21.78 29.01
C LEU A 717 4.18 -22.86 28.03
N SER A 718 3.29 -23.33 27.14
CA SER A 718 3.66 -24.29 26.09
C SER A 718 3.22 -23.80 24.72
N ILE A 719 4.05 -24.06 23.70
CA ILE A 719 3.74 -23.77 22.30
C ILE A 719 3.89 -25.07 21.53
N LYS A 720 2.86 -25.46 20.77
CA LYS A 720 2.88 -26.62 19.88
C LYS A 720 2.69 -26.16 18.44
N GLU A 721 3.48 -26.71 17.53
CA GLU A 721 3.32 -26.48 16.10
C GLU A 721 2.23 -27.37 15.52
N ARG A 722 1.45 -26.84 14.56
CA ARG A 722 0.42 -27.57 13.83
C ARG A 722 0.69 -27.62 12.34
#